data_AF-G4Q3C1-F1
#
_entry.id   AF-G4Q3C1-F1
#
_cell.length_a   1.000
_cell.length_b   1.000
_cell.length_c   1.000
_cell.angle_alpha   90.00
_cell.angle_beta   90.00
_cell.angle_gamma   90.00
#
_symmetry.space_group_name_H-M   'P 1'
#
loop_
_entity.id
_entity.type
_entity.pdbx_description
1 polymer ?
#
loop_
_entity_poly.entity_id
_entity_poly.type
_entity_poly.pdbx_seq_one_letter_code
_entity_poly.pdbx_strand_id
1 'polypeptide(L)'
;MKKIKQLFVVLVSLGLLASLCLNWSRHQVEQANRSMETVMDYQALVRMADSEGLSRQSVFKKFKDAGVTTLAVSDRTIMDMAGEGLVTYYTGGELLRQKEIGGLSPSWQAIVSSPDFTYQAVYLADGTSRRTFDALIETLGARFDRDRFQKVSDTPRVYMLKAPTALNKNPFSQDQLGIQETPLILVPDELLAAKENGFMVAIRPNNFVKTTKDEEKAQQQLAVFFKEIDETGADVSLIIGSGRSMLGEPRYLKNVANALKKRHITLGMVEADVQLQFIKMDGLVPLSEVMDYDAARVYTIAEDEQRKMKVFDAFRRWSLADDERNIRVNYIRPFVTGLNGNTALETNLEYVSDVTRDVASHGYISGRAGVFAPYHSSRLFYVPMAFSVVAAWCLYFLLLGIVPQRHYGKLVLLGGLVLSAGYFTGSHALLFRQVTALLSAIIFPVLSMARMITLWDRRKGERTMKGLLAMTTVQLGYAVILSLIGASLLGAVLGDTRFLLEIDIYRGVKVTFMMPVLLTFLLFVKRHGLWNEGERLTAPLSRIRAFLNRPFTLSTLIVLLAFAIVAWVFIGRSGHTAGVPVPAFEEKLRYFLEETMYARPREKEFLIGHPAFYLTAWCVLRKLPTWAYGLFAVAATIGQASLVQTFCHMRTPIFMSYVRALDGYALGVILGVLAVVVFEGLYRAYGGYKKGRDARG
;
A
#
# COMPACT_ATOMS: atom_id res chain seq x y z
N MET A 1 -46.49 1.41 -5.97
CA MET A 1 -45.38 1.69 -5.02
C MET A 1 -44.83 0.48 -4.24
N LYS A 2 -45.65 -0.36 -3.59
CA LYS A 2 -45.15 -1.44 -2.71
C LYS A 2 -44.34 -2.51 -3.48
N LYS A 3 -44.88 -2.98 -4.63
CA LYS A 3 -44.25 -4.02 -5.48
C LYS A 3 -42.84 -3.64 -5.98
N ILE A 4 -42.61 -2.40 -6.44
CA ILE A 4 -41.30 -1.98 -6.98
C ILE A 4 -40.24 -1.81 -5.88
N LYS A 5 -40.65 -1.36 -4.69
CA LYS A 5 -39.75 -1.27 -3.53
C LYS A 5 -39.36 -2.66 -3.03
N GLN A 6 -40.30 -3.61 -3.03
CA GLN A 6 -40.02 -5.01 -2.71
C GLN A 6 -39.00 -5.61 -3.69
N LEU A 7 -39.17 -5.36 -5.00
CA LEU A 7 -38.19 -5.78 -6.01
C LEU A 7 -36.77 -5.25 -5.70
N PHE A 8 -36.63 -3.95 -5.38
CA PHE A 8 -35.31 -3.38 -5.06
C PHE A 8 -34.69 -4.01 -3.82
N VAL A 9 -35.48 -4.27 -2.77
CA VAL A 9 -34.98 -4.94 -1.56
C VAL A 9 -34.49 -6.34 -1.89
N VAL A 10 -35.22 -7.11 -2.70
CA VAL A 10 -34.80 -8.45 -3.13
C VAL A 10 -33.48 -8.38 -3.91
N LEU A 11 -33.37 -7.48 -4.89
CA LEU A 11 -32.14 -7.33 -5.68
C LEU A 11 -30.95 -6.89 -4.83
N VAL A 12 -31.15 -5.95 -3.91
CA VAL A 12 -30.10 -5.53 -2.96
C VAL A 12 -29.67 -6.69 -2.06
N SER A 13 -30.61 -7.50 -1.59
CA SER A 13 -30.33 -8.67 -0.73
C SER A 13 -29.55 -9.74 -1.49
N LEU A 14 -29.90 -10.02 -2.75
CA LEU A 14 -29.17 -10.96 -3.59
C LEU A 14 -27.73 -10.50 -3.86
N GLY A 15 -27.55 -9.20 -4.16
CA GLY A 15 -26.21 -8.63 -4.31
C GLY A 15 -25.39 -8.68 -3.02
N LEU A 16 -26.03 -8.42 -1.87
CA LEU A 16 -25.37 -8.53 -0.57
C LEU A 16 -24.92 -9.98 -0.32
N LEU A 17 -25.79 -10.97 -0.50
CA LEU A 17 -25.45 -12.39 -0.32
C LEU A 17 -24.27 -12.80 -1.22
N ALA A 18 -24.31 -12.43 -2.51
CA ALA A 18 -23.21 -12.69 -3.43
C ALA A 18 -21.90 -12.02 -2.97
N SER A 19 -21.97 -10.79 -2.47
CA SER A 19 -20.80 -10.06 -1.97
C SER A 19 -20.23 -10.69 -0.69
N LEU A 20 -21.09 -11.16 0.22
CA LEU A 20 -20.67 -11.81 1.46
C LEU A 20 -19.99 -13.15 1.18
N CYS A 21 -20.50 -13.95 0.24
CA CYS A 21 -19.84 -15.18 -0.19
C CYS A 21 -18.43 -14.92 -0.72
N LEU A 22 -18.25 -13.92 -1.60
CA LEU A 22 -16.92 -13.58 -2.12
C LEU A 22 -15.98 -12.98 -1.08
N ASN A 23 -16.51 -12.14 -0.17
CA ASN A 23 -15.73 -11.61 0.95
C ASN A 23 -15.31 -12.72 1.92
N TRP A 24 -16.14 -13.74 2.12
CA TRP A 24 -15.79 -14.91 2.91
C TRP A 24 -14.67 -15.72 2.25
N SER A 25 -14.77 -16.00 0.94
CA SER A 25 -13.69 -16.66 0.20
C SER A 25 -12.38 -15.86 0.25
N ARG A 26 -12.46 -14.54 0.09
CA ARG A 26 -11.31 -13.63 0.26
C ARG A 26 -10.72 -13.74 1.66
N HIS A 27 -11.57 -13.73 2.69
CA HIS A 27 -11.12 -13.83 4.08
C HIS A 27 -10.34 -15.13 4.34
N GLN A 28 -10.77 -16.27 3.76
CA GLN A 28 -10.04 -17.53 3.88
C GLN A 28 -8.66 -17.47 3.23
N VAL A 29 -8.55 -16.81 2.06
CA VAL A 29 -7.26 -16.60 1.38
C VAL A 29 -6.34 -15.70 2.19
N GLU A 30 -6.88 -14.62 2.78
CA GLU A 30 -6.12 -13.72 3.66
C GLU A 30 -5.66 -14.43 4.94
N GLN A 31 -6.52 -15.24 5.57
CA GLN A 31 -6.21 -15.99 6.78
C GLN A 31 -5.20 -17.11 6.57
N ALA A 32 -5.16 -17.73 5.39
CA ALA A 32 -4.20 -18.78 5.07
C ALA A 32 -2.78 -18.22 4.90
N ASN A 33 -2.65 -16.94 4.52
CA ASN A 33 -1.37 -16.29 4.30
C ASN A 33 -0.85 -15.68 5.61
N ARG A 34 -0.17 -16.46 6.47
CA ARG A 34 0.36 -16.03 7.78
C ARG A 34 1.86 -16.23 7.96
N SER A 35 2.58 -16.67 6.94
CA SER A 35 4.03 -16.83 7.05
C SER A 35 4.76 -15.53 6.71
N MET A 36 5.70 -15.18 7.58
CA MET A 36 6.42 -13.91 7.55
C MET A 36 7.92 -14.15 7.38
N GLU A 37 8.50 -13.48 6.39
CA GLU A 37 9.93 -13.55 6.12
C GLU A 37 10.62 -12.27 6.59
N THR A 38 11.61 -12.41 7.48
CA THR A 38 12.40 -11.28 7.97
C THR A 38 13.76 -11.27 7.26
N VAL A 39 13.95 -10.26 6.43
CA VAL A 39 15.10 -10.11 5.54
C VAL A 39 16.02 -9.00 6.06
N MET A 40 17.32 -9.27 6.13
CA MET A 40 18.36 -8.24 6.32
C MET A 40 19.43 -8.34 5.25
N ASP A 41 20.10 -7.24 4.94
CA ASP A 41 21.18 -7.21 3.96
C ASP A 41 22.44 -7.92 4.49
N TYR A 42 22.94 -8.90 3.73
CA TYR A 42 24.14 -9.66 4.11
C TYR A 42 25.33 -8.74 4.38
N GLN A 43 25.55 -7.77 3.50
CA GLN A 43 26.68 -6.85 3.57
C GLN A 43 26.57 -5.87 4.72
N ALA A 44 25.35 -5.52 5.13
CA ALA A 44 25.14 -4.71 6.31
C ALA A 44 25.52 -5.45 7.59
N LEU A 45 25.27 -6.77 7.69
CA LEU A 45 25.73 -7.58 8.82
C LEU A 45 27.24 -7.80 8.81
N VAL A 46 27.86 -7.99 7.63
CA VAL A 46 29.32 -8.07 7.50
C VAL A 46 29.98 -6.77 7.97
N ARG A 47 29.53 -5.61 7.49
CA ARG A 47 30.05 -4.31 7.93
C ARG A 47 29.92 -4.09 9.43
N MET A 48 28.82 -4.57 10.03
CA MET A 48 28.59 -4.48 11.46
C MET A 48 29.56 -5.38 12.25
N ALA A 49 29.84 -6.59 11.76
CA ALA A 49 30.85 -7.47 12.34
C ALA A 49 32.24 -6.83 12.28
N ASP A 50 32.61 -6.30 11.12
CA ASP A 50 33.90 -5.66 10.90
C ASP A 50 34.06 -4.40 11.77
N SER A 51 33.02 -3.58 11.91
CA SER A 51 33.06 -2.35 12.73
C SER A 51 33.19 -2.62 14.23
N GLU A 52 32.64 -3.74 14.71
CA GLU A 52 32.67 -4.14 16.12
C GLU A 52 33.86 -5.08 16.42
N GLY A 53 34.68 -5.42 15.42
CA GLY A 53 35.79 -6.37 15.57
C GLY A 53 35.36 -7.79 15.92
N LEU A 54 34.13 -8.18 15.57
CA LEU A 54 33.56 -9.49 15.87
C LEU A 54 33.66 -10.44 14.67
N SER A 55 33.64 -11.74 14.94
CA SER A 55 33.56 -12.72 13.85
C SER A 55 32.18 -12.65 13.15
N ARG A 56 32.19 -12.75 11.81
CA ARG A 56 30.97 -12.76 10.98
C ARG A 56 29.99 -13.85 11.45
N GLN A 57 30.50 -15.05 11.75
CA GLN A 57 29.70 -16.18 12.25
C GLN A 57 28.99 -15.84 13.57
N SER A 58 29.66 -15.13 14.49
CA SER A 58 29.03 -14.70 15.75
C SER A 58 27.90 -13.71 15.49
N VAL A 59 28.10 -12.72 14.61
CA VAL A 59 27.05 -11.74 14.28
C VAL A 59 25.88 -12.40 13.57
N PHE A 60 26.14 -13.26 12.60
CA PHE A 60 25.11 -14.06 11.92
C PHE A 60 24.29 -14.89 12.90
N LYS A 61 24.93 -15.61 13.83
CA LYS A 61 24.21 -16.36 14.86
C LYS A 61 23.31 -15.46 15.72
N LYS A 62 23.82 -14.30 16.19
CA LYS A 62 23.04 -13.35 16.98
C LYS A 62 21.79 -12.86 16.24
N PHE A 63 21.90 -12.52 14.95
CA PHE A 63 20.75 -12.10 14.14
C PHE A 63 19.80 -13.24 13.80
N LYS A 64 20.31 -14.47 13.62
CA LYS A 64 19.47 -15.66 13.45
C LYS A 64 18.62 -15.89 14.70
N ASP A 65 19.24 -15.82 15.87
CA ASP A 65 18.58 -15.98 17.18
C ASP A 65 17.59 -14.82 17.45
N ALA A 66 17.89 -13.61 16.96
CA ALA A 66 16.99 -12.45 17.06
C ALA A 66 15.74 -12.56 16.17
N GLY A 67 15.73 -13.45 15.17
CA GLY A 67 14.55 -13.70 14.32
C GLY A 67 14.72 -13.47 12.83
N VAL A 68 15.91 -13.09 12.36
CA VAL A 68 16.18 -12.94 10.91
C VAL A 68 16.13 -14.31 10.24
N THR A 69 15.27 -14.45 9.23
CA THR A 69 15.10 -15.71 8.50
C THR A 69 16.00 -15.79 7.28
N THR A 70 16.25 -14.63 6.65
CA THR A 70 16.77 -14.55 5.28
C THR A 70 17.81 -13.45 5.16
N LEU A 71 18.88 -13.69 4.41
CA LEU A 71 19.86 -12.67 4.05
C LEU A 71 19.67 -12.24 2.59
N ALA A 72 19.55 -10.94 2.37
CA ALA A 72 19.54 -10.37 1.03
C ALA A 72 20.96 -10.31 0.48
N VAL A 73 21.17 -10.93 -0.69
CA VAL A 73 22.44 -10.98 -1.40
C VAL A 73 22.26 -10.30 -2.75
N SER A 74 23.01 -9.23 -2.97
CA SER A 74 22.94 -8.42 -4.20
C SER A 74 24.11 -8.72 -5.12
N ASP A 75 23.96 -8.44 -6.42
CA ASP A 75 25.09 -8.52 -7.34
C ASP A 75 26.25 -7.64 -6.87
N ARG A 76 27.46 -8.19 -6.91
CA ARG A 76 28.70 -7.54 -6.49
C ARG A 76 29.48 -7.04 -7.69
N THR A 77 30.18 -5.93 -7.51
CA THR A 77 31.09 -5.37 -8.51
C THR A 77 32.49 -5.96 -8.36
N ILE A 78 33.35 -5.79 -9.38
CA ILE A 78 34.76 -6.21 -9.29
C ILE A 78 35.45 -5.45 -8.15
N MET A 79 35.13 -4.16 -8.00
CA MET A 79 35.70 -3.31 -6.95
C MET A 79 35.30 -3.80 -5.55
N ASP A 80 34.03 -4.17 -5.34
CA ASP A 80 33.58 -4.68 -4.04
C ASP A 80 34.26 -6.01 -3.70
N MET A 81 34.38 -6.92 -4.67
CA MET A 81 35.05 -8.22 -4.46
C MET A 81 36.55 -8.04 -4.19
N ALA A 82 37.19 -7.08 -4.85
CA ALA A 82 38.60 -6.79 -4.62
C ALA A 82 38.89 -6.07 -3.31
N GLY A 83 37.98 -5.21 -2.85
CA GLY A 83 38.04 -4.60 -1.52
C GLY A 83 38.03 -5.65 -0.38
N GLU A 84 37.37 -6.79 -0.60
CA GLU A 84 37.37 -7.94 0.31
C GLU A 84 38.48 -8.98 0.02
N GLY A 85 39.32 -8.72 -0.99
CA GLY A 85 40.41 -9.61 -1.41
C GLY A 85 39.95 -10.89 -2.11
N LEU A 86 38.66 -11.06 -2.43
CA LEU A 86 38.13 -12.26 -3.10
C LEU A 86 38.66 -12.42 -4.52
N VAL A 87 38.90 -11.28 -5.20
CA VAL A 87 39.44 -11.18 -6.56
C VAL A 87 40.50 -10.09 -6.59
N THR A 88 41.54 -10.25 -7.38
CA THR A 88 42.50 -9.16 -7.64
C THR A 88 42.22 -8.55 -9.00
N TYR A 89 42.24 -7.22 -9.14
CA TYR A 89 42.18 -6.58 -10.44
C TYR A 89 43.18 -5.44 -10.58
N TYR A 90 43.59 -5.18 -11.83
CA TYR A 90 44.37 -4.02 -12.22
C TYR A 90 43.82 -3.43 -13.51
N THR A 91 43.79 -2.12 -13.63
CA THR A 91 43.59 -1.46 -14.92
C THR A 91 44.88 -1.49 -15.74
N GLY A 92 44.78 -1.47 -17.08
CA GLY A 92 45.96 -1.36 -17.94
C GLY A 92 46.81 -0.12 -17.62
N GLY A 93 46.17 1.00 -17.23
CA GLY A 93 46.89 2.19 -16.79
C GLY A 93 47.69 2.02 -15.49
N GLU A 94 47.13 1.31 -14.49
CA GLU A 94 47.86 1.00 -13.26
C GLU A 94 49.04 0.07 -13.52
N LEU A 95 48.86 -0.95 -14.37
CA LEU A 95 49.94 -1.87 -14.72
C LEU A 95 51.09 -1.15 -15.46
N LEU A 96 50.80 -0.25 -16.40
CA LEU A 96 51.84 0.55 -17.05
C LEU A 96 52.58 1.43 -16.05
N ARG A 97 51.85 2.11 -15.15
CA ARG A 97 52.47 2.94 -14.10
C ARG A 97 53.36 2.11 -13.18
N GLN A 98 52.92 0.93 -12.77
CA GLN A 98 53.71 0.03 -11.95
C GLN A 98 54.95 -0.49 -12.69
N LYS A 99 54.86 -0.70 -14.01
CA LYS A 99 56.02 -1.07 -14.84
C LYS A 99 57.08 0.04 -14.84
N GLU A 100 56.65 1.31 -14.99
CA GLU A 100 57.56 2.47 -15.01
C GLU A 100 58.32 2.65 -13.70
N ILE A 101 57.69 2.37 -12.56
CA ILE A 101 58.33 2.48 -11.23
C ILE A 101 59.01 1.19 -10.77
N GLY A 102 59.10 0.16 -11.63
CA GLY A 102 59.74 -1.12 -11.29
C GLY A 102 58.98 -1.97 -10.25
N GLY A 103 57.70 -1.69 -10.02
CA GLY A 103 56.88 -2.35 -8.99
C GLY A 103 56.21 -3.66 -9.42
N LEU A 104 56.34 -4.07 -10.68
CA LEU A 104 55.74 -5.32 -11.18
C LEU A 104 56.66 -6.52 -10.97
N SER A 105 56.08 -7.62 -10.49
CA SER A 105 56.75 -8.94 -10.51
C SER A 105 57.05 -9.40 -11.95
N PRO A 106 58.02 -10.32 -12.16
CA PRO A 106 58.38 -10.81 -13.50
C PRO A 106 57.20 -11.34 -14.32
N SER A 107 56.27 -12.05 -13.69
CA SER A 107 55.09 -12.61 -14.37
C SER A 107 54.14 -11.52 -14.87
N TRP A 108 53.94 -10.45 -14.10
CA TRP A 108 53.13 -9.31 -14.54
C TRP A 108 53.86 -8.45 -15.59
N GLN A 109 55.19 -8.34 -15.53
CA GLN A 109 55.97 -7.65 -16.57
C GLN A 109 55.84 -8.33 -17.93
N ALA A 110 55.78 -9.67 -17.97
CA ALA A 110 55.56 -10.44 -19.20
C ALA A 110 54.19 -10.12 -19.82
N ILE A 111 53.13 -10.05 -19.00
CA ILE A 111 51.78 -9.70 -19.46
C ILE A 111 51.74 -8.28 -20.03
N VAL A 112 52.34 -7.31 -19.35
CA VAL A 112 52.36 -5.89 -19.78
C VAL A 112 53.20 -5.67 -21.03
N SER A 113 54.18 -6.54 -21.28
CA SER A 113 55.04 -6.46 -22.48
C SER A 113 54.49 -7.27 -23.67
N SER A 114 53.36 -7.96 -23.49
CA SER A 114 52.69 -8.69 -24.56
C SER A 114 52.11 -7.74 -25.62
N PRO A 115 52.18 -8.07 -26.93
CA PRO A 115 51.51 -7.31 -27.98
C PRO A 115 50.00 -7.18 -27.78
N ASP A 116 49.37 -8.13 -27.07
CA ASP A 116 47.92 -8.15 -26.81
C ASP A 116 47.52 -7.27 -25.61
N PHE A 117 48.48 -6.64 -24.93
CA PHE A 117 48.22 -5.75 -23.81
C PHE A 117 47.43 -4.52 -24.25
N THR A 118 46.30 -4.29 -23.58
CA THR A 118 45.42 -3.15 -23.84
C THR A 118 45.39 -2.20 -22.63
N TYR A 119 45.61 -0.89 -22.85
CA TYR A 119 45.55 0.15 -21.81
C TYR A 119 44.13 0.30 -21.22
N GLN A 120 43.11 0.28 -22.09
CA GLN A 120 41.69 0.43 -21.73
C GLN A 120 41.04 -0.91 -21.34
N ALA A 121 41.80 -1.80 -20.70
CA ALA A 121 41.31 -3.10 -20.22
C ALA A 121 41.48 -3.24 -18.71
N VAL A 122 40.72 -4.16 -18.14
CA VAL A 122 40.87 -4.65 -16.77
C VAL A 122 41.49 -6.04 -16.82
N TYR A 123 42.49 -6.27 -15.97
CA TYR A 123 43.16 -7.55 -15.80
C TYR A 123 42.72 -8.14 -14.46
N LEU A 124 42.09 -9.30 -14.49
CA LEU A 124 41.55 -10.03 -13.34
C LEU A 124 42.45 -11.20 -13.02
N ALA A 125 42.81 -11.35 -11.74
CA ALA A 125 43.61 -12.45 -11.23
C ALA A 125 42.99 -13.05 -9.96
N ASP A 126 43.41 -14.27 -9.62
CA ASP A 126 42.96 -14.93 -8.40
C ASP A 126 43.15 -14.05 -7.15
N GLY A 127 42.15 -14.05 -6.28
CA GLY A 127 42.24 -13.51 -4.93
C GLY A 127 42.25 -14.64 -3.90
N THR A 128 41.64 -14.40 -2.75
CA THR A 128 41.53 -15.38 -1.65
C THR A 128 40.52 -16.49 -1.95
N SER A 129 39.57 -16.28 -2.86
CA SER A 129 38.55 -17.29 -3.20
C SER A 129 38.62 -17.74 -4.66
N ARG A 130 39.06 -18.98 -4.84
CA ARG A 130 39.06 -19.66 -6.15
C ARG A 130 37.65 -19.78 -6.73
N ARG A 131 36.67 -20.12 -5.88
CA ARG A 131 35.26 -20.31 -6.25
C ARG A 131 34.66 -19.03 -6.81
N THR A 132 34.83 -17.92 -6.10
CA THR A 132 34.30 -16.62 -6.53
C THR A 132 34.97 -16.15 -7.82
N PHE A 133 36.28 -16.37 -7.96
CA PHE A 133 36.95 -16.06 -9.21
C PHE A 133 36.44 -16.93 -10.36
N ASP A 134 36.27 -18.24 -10.17
CA ASP A 134 35.77 -19.15 -11.21
C ASP A 134 34.36 -18.75 -11.69
N ALA A 135 33.46 -18.43 -10.76
CA ALA A 135 32.12 -17.92 -11.08
C ALA A 135 32.17 -16.58 -11.83
N LEU A 136 33.04 -15.64 -11.40
CA LEU A 136 33.23 -14.38 -12.11
C LEU A 136 33.69 -14.61 -13.55
N ILE A 137 34.68 -15.48 -13.77
CA ILE A 137 35.19 -15.79 -15.10
C ILE A 137 34.13 -16.48 -15.97
N GLU A 138 33.36 -17.42 -15.43
CA GLU A 138 32.26 -18.08 -16.16
C GLU A 138 31.18 -17.07 -16.56
N THR A 139 30.73 -16.22 -15.63
CA THR A 139 29.76 -15.15 -15.90
C THR A 139 30.29 -14.17 -16.96
N LEU A 140 31.54 -13.72 -16.85
CA LEU A 140 32.14 -12.83 -17.85
C LEU A 140 32.23 -13.50 -19.22
N GLY A 141 32.57 -14.79 -19.28
CA GLY A 141 32.60 -15.57 -20.51
C GLY A 141 31.23 -15.75 -21.17
N ALA A 142 30.14 -15.77 -20.39
CA ALA A 142 28.77 -15.80 -20.92
C ALA A 142 28.29 -14.40 -21.36
N ARG A 143 28.81 -13.34 -20.75
CA ARG A 143 28.39 -11.95 -21.03
C ARG A 143 29.14 -11.32 -22.19
N PHE A 144 30.43 -11.60 -22.30
CA PHE A 144 31.32 -10.97 -23.28
C PHE A 144 31.85 -11.98 -24.29
N ASP A 145 32.01 -11.52 -25.53
CA ASP A 145 32.59 -12.32 -26.60
C ASP A 145 34.10 -12.49 -26.41
N ARG A 146 34.67 -13.51 -27.05
CA ARG A 146 36.09 -13.91 -26.86
C ARG A 146 37.10 -12.83 -27.24
N ASP A 147 36.75 -11.91 -28.13
CA ASP A 147 37.59 -10.77 -28.53
C ASP A 147 37.73 -9.72 -27.41
N ARG A 148 36.71 -9.65 -26.54
CA ARG A 148 36.65 -8.75 -25.39
C ARG A 148 37.11 -9.38 -24.10
N PHE A 149 36.91 -10.69 -23.93
CA PHE A 149 37.29 -11.40 -22.72
C PHE A 149 38.14 -12.63 -23.04
N GLN A 150 39.40 -12.59 -22.63
CA GLN A 150 40.37 -13.64 -22.95
C GLN A 150 41.32 -13.92 -21.80
N LYS A 151 41.75 -15.18 -21.68
CA LYS A 151 42.83 -15.57 -20.77
C LYS A 151 44.16 -15.10 -21.35
N VAL A 152 44.97 -14.41 -20.55
CA VAL A 152 46.27 -13.85 -20.98
C VAL A 152 47.46 -14.47 -20.26
N SER A 153 47.22 -15.23 -19.18
CA SER A 153 48.26 -15.97 -18.47
C SER A 153 47.66 -17.15 -17.71
N ASP A 154 48.41 -18.26 -17.66
CA ASP A 154 48.10 -19.45 -16.85
C ASP A 154 48.65 -19.33 -15.43
N THR A 155 49.85 -18.75 -15.25
CA THR A 155 50.54 -18.63 -13.95
C THR A 155 51.24 -17.27 -13.82
N PRO A 156 50.72 -16.32 -13.03
CA PRO A 156 49.43 -16.38 -12.34
C PRO A 156 48.29 -16.46 -13.37
N ARG A 157 47.14 -17.00 -12.97
CA ARG A 157 45.97 -17.06 -13.85
C ARG A 157 45.40 -15.66 -13.99
N VAL A 158 45.47 -15.12 -15.21
CA VAL A 158 45.02 -13.75 -15.50
C VAL A 158 44.10 -13.75 -16.72
N TYR A 159 42.99 -13.03 -16.60
CA TYR A 159 42.05 -12.75 -17.67
C TYR A 159 42.02 -11.26 -17.96
N MET A 160 42.00 -10.89 -19.23
CA MET A 160 41.85 -9.52 -19.69
C MET A 160 40.41 -9.31 -20.17
N LEU A 161 39.81 -8.20 -19.75
CA LEU A 161 38.50 -7.73 -20.18
C LEU A 161 38.60 -6.33 -20.80
N LYS A 162 38.31 -6.22 -22.10
CA LYS A 162 38.19 -4.96 -22.83
C LYS A 162 36.80 -4.37 -22.59
N ALA A 163 36.70 -3.42 -21.67
CA ALA A 163 35.46 -2.71 -21.35
C ALA A 163 35.77 -1.30 -20.82
N PRO A 164 34.82 -0.35 -20.90
CA PRO A 164 35.02 0.98 -20.35
C PRO A 164 35.45 0.91 -18.87
N THR A 165 36.60 1.51 -18.57
CA THR A 165 37.20 1.52 -17.22
C THR A 165 37.06 2.86 -16.52
N ALA A 166 36.44 3.84 -17.18
CA ALA A 166 36.23 5.17 -16.62
C ALA A 166 35.25 5.05 -15.45
N LEU A 167 35.73 5.38 -14.26
CA LEU A 167 34.90 5.46 -13.06
C LEU A 167 33.91 6.61 -13.21
N ASN A 168 32.72 6.38 -12.72
CA ASN A 168 31.68 7.39 -12.79
C ASN A 168 32.01 8.56 -11.85
N LYS A 169 32.23 9.75 -12.42
CA LYS A 169 32.47 10.98 -11.63
C LYS A 169 31.22 11.56 -10.99
N ASN A 170 30.03 11.09 -11.38
CA ASN A 170 28.75 11.55 -10.86
C ASN A 170 27.98 10.38 -10.19
N PRO A 171 27.96 10.30 -8.84
CA PRO A 171 27.29 9.20 -8.13
C PRO A 171 25.79 9.08 -8.42
N PHE A 172 25.17 10.06 -9.09
CA PHE A 172 23.76 10.06 -9.47
C PHE A 172 23.46 9.53 -10.89
N SER A 173 24.47 9.29 -11.74
CA SER A 173 24.26 8.75 -13.10
C SER A 173 24.54 7.24 -13.19
N GLN A 174 23.50 6.40 -13.14
CA GLN A 174 23.66 4.94 -13.30
C GLN A 174 24.03 4.49 -14.73
N ASP A 175 23.95 5.38 -15.72
CA ASP A 175 24.02 5.02 -17.14
C ASP A 175 25.45 4.98 -17.72
N GLN A 176 26.49 5.29 -16.92
CA GLN A 176 27.91 5.28 -17.34
C GLN A 176 28.85 4.75 -16.25
N LEU A 177 28.58 3.54 -15.74
CA LEU A 177 29.48 2.87 -14.81
C LEU A 177 30.67 2.23 -15.55
N GLY A 178 31.86 2.35 -14.98
CA GLY A 178 32.99 1.52 -15.39
C GLY A 178 32.70 0.05 -15.12
N ILE A 179 33.37 -0.85 -15.83
CA ILE A 179 33.17 -2.30 -15.63
C ILE A 179 33.50 -2.72 -14.19
N GLN A 180 34.39 -2.00 -13.51
CA GLN A 180 34.75 -2.28 -12.13
C GLN A 180 33.63 -1.96 -11.13
N GLU A 181 32.74 -1.02 -11.48
CA GLU A 181 31.59 -0.57 -10.68
C GLU A 181 30.27 -1.20 -11.17
N THR A 182 30.32 -2.03 -12.21
CA THR A 182 29.15 -2.71 -12.75
C THR A 182 28.85 -3.92 -11.87
N PRO A 183 27.62 -4.08 -11.36
CA PRO A 183 27.25 -5.30 -10.65
C PRO A 183 27.23 -6.50 -11.60
N LEU A 184 27.96 -7.57 -11.24
CA LEU A 184 28.20 -8.70 -12.15
C LEU A 184 27.63 -10.00 -11.63
N ILE A 185 28.02 -10.45 -10.44
CA ILE A 185 27.68 -11.79 -9.95
C ILE A 185 27.08 -11.74 -8.55
N LEU A 186 26.24 -12.72 -8.23
CA LEU A 186 26.00 -13.11 -6.84
C LEU A 186 27.23 -13.90 -6.39
N VAL A 187 27.93 -13.42 -5.36
CA VAL A 187 29.16 -14.07 -4.90
C VAL A 187 28.81 -15.43 -4.28
N PRO A 188 29.32 -16.57 -4.81
CA PRO A 188 28.96 -17.89 -4.30
C PRO A 188 29.32 -18.09 -2.83
N ASP A 189 30.39 -17.46 -2.35
CA ASP A 189 30.79 -17.51 -0.95
C ASP A 189 29.78 -16.83 -0.01
N GLU A 190 29.10 -15.78 -0.47
CA GLU A 190 28.04 -15.11 0.32
C GLU A 190 26.80 -16.01 0.41
N LEU A 191 26.43 -16.68 -0.69
CA LEU A 191 25.34 -17.65 -0.72
C LEU A 191 25.60 -18.85 0.21
N LEU A 192 26.83 -19.35 0.20
CA LEU A 192 27.26 -20.44 1.08
C LEU A 192 27.31 -19.99 2.54
N ALA A 193 27.83 -18.80 2.83
CA ALA A 193 27.84 -18.26 4.18
C ALA A 193 26.42 -18.13 4.75
N ALA A 194 25.45 -17.68 3.96
CA ALA A 194 24.04 -17.64 4.39
C ALA A 194 23.52 -19.05 4.74
N LYS A 195 23.74 -20.02 3.84
CA LYS A 195 23.35 -21.42 4.05
C LYS A 195 23.98 -22.05 5.29
N GLU A 196 25.29 -21.91 5.46
CA GLU A 196 26.06 -22.47 6.58
C GLU A 196 25.62 -21.90 7.94
N ASN A 197 25.09 -20.67 7.94
CA ASN A 197 24.53 -20.03 9.13
C ASN A 197 23.00 -20.21 9.24
N GLY A 198 22.41 -21.09 8.42
CA GLY A 198 21.01 -21.49 8.50
C GLY A 198 20.01 -20.47 7.97
N PHE A 199 20.44 -19.49 7.18
CA PHE A 199 19.56 -18.51 6.53
C PHE A 199 19.07 -18.99 5.17
N MET A 200 17.85 -18.57 4.82
CA MET A 200 17.43 -18.51 3.41
C MET A 200 18.12 -17.32 2.73
N VAL A 201 18.01 -17.25 1.40
CA VAL A 201 18.58 -16.16 0.60
C VAL A 201 17.51 -15.43 -0.20
N ALA A 202 17.52 -14.10 -0.11
CA ALA A 202 16.80 -13.21 -1.01
C ALA A 202 17.77 -12.64 -2.05
N ILE A 203 17.74 -13.14 -3.28
CA ILE A 203 18.65 -12.68 -4.33
C ILE A 203 18.18 -11.35 -4.92
N ARG A 204 19.14 -10.45 -5.21
CA ARG A 204 18.88 -9.12 -5.79
C ARG A 204 19.67 -8.87 -7.07
N PRO A 205 19.37 -9.58 -8.17
CA PRO A 205 20.10 -9.43 -9.41
C PRO A 205 19.73 -8.13 -10.14
N ASN A 206 20.69 -7.59 -10.87
CA ASN A 206 20.47 -6.58 -11.89
C ASN A 206 20.09 -7.23 -13.22
N ASN A 207 19.49 -6.44 -14.11
CA ASN A 207 19.06 -6.93 -15.41
C ASN A 207 20.22 -6.92 -16.44
N PHE A 208 21.08 -7.93 -16.37
CA PHE A 208 22.23 -8.08 -17.27
C PHE A 208 21.86 -8.47 -18.72
N VAL A 209 20.65 -8.98 -18.96
CA VAL A 209 20.18 -9.35 -20.32
C VAL A 209 19.49 -8.20 -21.06
N LYS A 210 19.33 -7.02 -20.43
CA LYS A 210 18.56 -5.88 -20.95
C LYS A 210 18.93 -5.48 -22.38
N THR A 211 20.23 -5.48 -22.68
CA THR A 211 20.77 -5.06 -23.98
C THR A 211 21.02 -6.24 -24.92
N THR A 212 20.91 -7.47 -24.44
CA THR A 212 21.17 -8.68 -25.23
C THR A 212 20.02 -8.89 -26.21
N LYS A 213 20.34 -8.87 -27.51
CA LYS A 213 19.35 -9.12 -28.58
C LYS A 213 19.30 -10.58 -29.02
N ASP A 214 20.40 -11.28 -28.88
CA ASP A 214 20.55 -12.68 -29.21
C ASP A 214 19.90 -13.54 -28.12
N GLU A 215 18.91 -14.33 -28.50
CA GLU A 215 18.18 -15.20 -27.60
C GLU A 215 19.03 -16.34 -27.04
N GLU A 216 19.91 -16.95 -27.84
CA GLU A 216 20.77 -18.04 -27.38
C GLU A 216 21.77 -17.52 -26.34
N LYS A 217 22.37 -16.34 -26.60
CA LYS A 217 23.27 -15.68 -25.65
C LYS A 217 22.55 -15.29 -24.36
N ALA A 218 21.32 -14.77 -24.45
CA ALA A 218 20.54 -14.43 -23.25
C ALA A 218 20.17 -15.69 -22.44
N GLN A 219 19.82 -16.79 -23.11
CA GLN A 219 19.55 -18.07 -22.47
C GLN A 219 20.81 -18.64 -21.80
N GLN A 220 21.97 -18.53 -22.43
CA GLN A 220 23.26 -18.91 -21.84
C GLN A 220 23.57 -18.08 -20.58
N GLN A 221 23.38 -16.76 -20.65
CA GLN A 221 23.60 -15.85 -19.50
C GLN A 221 22.68 -16.19 -18.32
N LEU A 222 21.40 -16.46 -18.59
CA LEU A 222 20.45 -16.89 -17.56
C LEU A 222 20.80 -18.29 -17.01
N ALA A 223 21.23 -19.21 -17.88
CA ALA A 223 21.62 -20.55 -17.48
C ALA A 223 22.82 -20.52 -16.52
N VAL A 224 23.86 -19.71 -16.81
CA VAL A 224 25.01 -19.52 -15.91
C VAL A 224 24.57 -18.93 -14.57
N PHE A 225 23.77 -17.85 -14.60
CA PHE A 225 23.27 -17.22 -13.37
C PHE A 225 22.50 -18.19 -12.46
N PHE A 226 21.58 -18.98 -13.02
CA PHE A 226 20.81 -19.94 -12.23
C PHE A 226 21.62 -21.19 -11.84
N LYS A 227 22.60 -21.58 -12.66
CA LYS A 227 23.55 -22.66 -12.33
C LYS A 227 24.38 -22.29 -11.10
N GLU A 228 24.92 -21.07 -11.04
CA GLU A 228 25.67 -20.57 -9.89
C GLU A 228 24.86 -20.66 -8.59
N ILE A 229 23.58 -20.30 -8.65
CA ILE A 229 22.65 -20.45 -7.51
C ILE A 229 22.50 -21.93 -7.12
N ASP A 230 22.21 -22.79 -8.09
CA ASP A 230 21.95 -24.22 -7.86
C ASP A 230 23.17 -24.94 -7.28
N GLU A 231 24.39 -24.62 -7.74
CA GLU A 231 25.65 -25.27 -7.32
C GLU A 231 26.01 -24.98 -5.86
N THR A 232 25.63 -23.81 -5.33
CA THR A 232 25.81 -23.52 -3.89
C THR A 232 24.85 -24.34 -3.02
N GLY A 233 23.72 -24.75 -3.59
CA GLY A 233 22.61 -25.37 -2.88
C GLY A 233 22.07 -24.50 -1.75
N ALA A 234 22.18 -23.17 -1.86
CA ALA A 234 21.55 -22.23 -0.93
C ALA A 234 20.03 -22.25 -1.11
N ASP A 235 19.29 -22.13 -0.01
CA ASP A 235 17.83 -22.05 -0.06
C ASP A 235 17.39 -20.64 -0.45
N VAL A 236 17.23 -20.41 -1.75
CA VAL A 236 16.73 -19.13 -2.28
C VAL A 236 15.21 -19.09 -2.15
N SER A 237 14.73 -18.22 -1.26
CA SER A 237 13.30 -18.00 -1.01
C SER A 237 12.70 -16.93 -1.90
N LEU A 238 13.46 -15.86 -2.17
CA LEU A 238 12.96 -14.64 -2.78
C LEU A 238 13.87 -14.12 -3.89
N ILE A 239 13.27 -13.51 -4.90
CA ILE A 239 13.95 -12.60 -5.82
C ILE A 239 13.37 -11.19 -5.64
N ILE A 240 14.23 -10.22 -5.36
CA ILE A 240 13.82 -8.81 -5.24
C ILE A 240 14.63 -8.01 -6.26
N GLY A 241 13.97 -7.30 -7.16
CA GLY A 241 14.65 -6.55 -8.20
C GLY A 241 15.68 -5.53 -7.67
N SER A 242 16.78 -5.39 -8.40
CA SER A 242 17.79 -4.34 -8.22
C SER A 242 17.81 -3.39 -9.42
N GLY A 243 18.10 -2.11 -9.18
CA GLY A 243 18.19 -1.09 -10.22
C GLY A 243 16.83 -0.63 -10.77
N ARG A 244 16.78 -0.35 -12.08
CA ARG A 244 15.60 0.24 -12.77
C ARG A 244 14.68 -0.79 -13.44
N SER A 245 15.11 -2.04 -13.60
CA SER A 245 14.34 -3.08 -14.33
C SER A 245 14.57 -4.47 -13.75
N MET A 246 13.54 -5.31 -13.75
CA MET A 246 13.64 -6.73 -13.38
C MET A 246 14.53 -7.50 -14.35
N LEU A 247 15.18 -8.56 -13.85
CA LEU A 247 15.89 -9.52 -14.68
C LEU A 247 14.97 -10.09 -15.77
N GLY A 248 15.43 -10.06 -17.02
CA GLY A 248 14.68 -10.56 -18.17
C GLY A 248 13.87 -9.49 -18.92
N GLU A 249 13.67 -8.30 -18.36
CA GLU A 249 13.00 -7.20 -19.07
C GLU A 249 13.87 -6.72 -20.25
N PRO A 250 13.34 -6.44 -21.46
CA PRO A 250 11.93 -6.53 -21.87
C PRO A 250 11.52 -7.83 -22.59
N ARG A 251 12.43 -8.79 -22.82
CA ARG A 251 12.21 -9.92 -23.75
C ARG A 251 12.11 -11.29 -23.10
N TYR A 252 12.81 -11.50 -22.00
CA TYR A 252 13.09 -12.82 -21.42
C TYR A 252 12.39 -13.04 -20.08
N LEU A 253 11.38 -12.24 -19.73
CA LEU A 253 10.60 -12.40 -18.48
C LEU A 253 9.99 -13.80 -18.33
N LYS A 254 9.56 -14.43 -19.45
CA LYS A 254 9.02 -15.80 -19.42
C LYS A 254 10.08 -16.83 -19.02
N ASN A 255 11.30 -16.69 -19.55
CA ASN A 255 12.43 -17.57 -19.22
C ASN A 255 12.76 -17.45 -17.73
N VAL A 256 12.81 -16.21 -17.22
CA VAL A 256 13.04 -15.93 -15.80
C VAL A 256 11.91 -16.50 -14.93
N ALA A 257 10.64 -16.25 -15.27
CA ALA A 257 9.50 -16.77 -14.53
C ALA A 257 9.50 -18.31 -14.43
N ASN A 258 9.80 -19.01 -15.54
CA ASN A 258 9.89 -20.46 -15.54
C ASN A 258 11.03 -20.97 -14.64
N ALA A 259 12.18 -20.30 -14.68
CA ALA A 259 13.33 -20.63 -13.85
C ALA A 259 13.05 -20.41 -12.34
N LEU A 260 12.31 -19.35 -12.00
CA LEU A 260 11.88 -19.05 -10.63
C LEU A 260 10.85 -20.07 -10.13
N LYS A 261 9.80 -20.37 -10.93
CA LYS A 261 8.77 -21.37 -10.61
C LYS A 261 9.36 -22.76 -10.37
N LYS A 262 10.31 -23.19 -11.22
CA LYS A 262 11.00 -24.49 -11.06
C LYS A 262 11.74 -24.59 -9.72
N ARG A 263 12.22 -23.46 -9.18
CA ARG A 263 12.97 -23.38 -7.92
C ARG A 263 12.11 -22.97 -6.74
N HIS A 264 10.81 -22.78 -6.95
CA HIS A 264 9.89 -22.23 -5.95
C HIS A 264 10.38 -20.89 -5.37
N ILE A 265 10.99 -20.02 -6.19
CA ILE A 265 11.45 -18.70 -5.75
C ILE A 265 10.30 -17.70 -5.91
N THR A 266 9.88 -17.07 -4.83
CA THR A 266 8.80 -16.09 -4.82
C THR A 266 9.28 -14.71 -5.26
N LEU A 267 8.46 -13.98 -6.02
CA LEU A 267 8.77 -12.61 -6.42
C LEU A 267 8.49 -11.63 -5.28
N GLY A 268 9.51 -10.93 -4.79
CA GLY A 268 9.35 -9.86 -3.82
C GLY A 268 9.05 -8.51 -4.48
N MET A 269 7.89 -7.93 -4.16
CA MET A 269 7.45 -6.63 -4.68
C MET A 269 7.58 -5.54 -3.62
N VAL A 270 8.59 -4.67 -3.76
CA VAL A 270 8.91 -3.63 -2.76
C VAL A 270 7.93 -2.46 -2.85
N GLU A 271 7.25 -2.16 -1.74
CA GLU A 271 6.37 -1.00 -1.63
C GLU A 271 7.12 0.32 -1.89
N ALA A 272 6.44 1.27 -2.53
CA ALA A 272 6.98 2.62 -2.69
C ALA A 272 7.02 3.39 -1.35
N ASP A 273 7.89 4.40 -1.29
CA ASP A 273 8.02 5.38 -0.20
C ASP A 273 6.69 6.06 0.15
N VAL A 274 5.87 6.37 -0.86
CA VAL A 274 4.52 6.94 -0.70
C VAL A 274 3.49 5.94 -0.14
N GLN A 275 3.89 4.71 0.16
CA GLN A 275 3.05 3.63 0.66
C GLN A 275 1.82 3.38 -0.23
N LEU A 276 2.02 3.49 -1.54
CA LEU A 276 1.02 3.20 -2.57
C LEU A 276 1.71 2.46 -3.70
N GLN A 277 1.20 1.27 -4.01
CA GLN A 277 1.80 0.36 -4.99
C GLN A 277 3.29 0.11 -4.70
N PHE A 278 4.09 -0.11 -5.75
CA PHE A 278 5.47 -0.55 -5.67
C PHE A 278 6.45 0.48 -6.22
N ILE A 279 7.72 0.34 -5.85
CA ILE A 279 8.82 1.07 -6.49
C ILE A 279 8.73 0.83 -8.00
N LYS A 280 8.78 1.92 -8.78
CA LYS A 280 8.72 1.84 -10.24
C LYS A 280 9.93 1.09 -10.77
N MET A 281 9.67 -0.08 -11.35
CA MET A 281 10.68 -0.94 -11.94
C MET A 281 10.11 -1.59 -13.19
N ASP A 282 10.82 -1.44 -14.31
CA ASP A 282 10.38 -2.01 -15.58
C ASP A 282 10.33 -3.55 -15.46
N GLY A 283 9.29 -4.16 -16.01
CA GLY A 283 9.09 -5.62 -15.95
C GLY A 283 8.55 -6.19 -14.64
N LEU A 284 8.43 -5.42 -13.55
CA LEU A 284 7.94 -5.94 -12.25
C LEU A 284 6.51 -6.48 -12.32
N VAL A 285 5.57 -5.68 -12.82
CA VAL A 285 4.17 -6.12 -12.96
C VAL A 285 4.03 -7.22 -14.02
N PRO A 286 4.57 -7.09 -15.24
CA PRO A 286 4.53 -8.17 -16.23
C PRO A 286 5.11 -9.50 -15.72
N LEU A 287 6.22 -9.46 -14.96
CA LEU A 287 6.80 -10.66 -14.36
C LEU A 287 5.84 -11.30 -13.36
N SER A 288 5.19 -10.51 -12.50
CA SER A 288 4.19 -11.01 -11.55
C SER A 288 3.02 -11.71 -12.24
N GLU A 289 2.58 -11.21 -13.40
CA GLU A 289 1.49 -11.82 -14.19
C GLU A 289 1.91 -13.17 -14.78
N VAL A 290 3.12 -13.26 -15.33
CA VAL A 290 3.67 -14.53 -15.87
C VAL A 290 3.99 -15.52 -14.75
N MET A 291 4.24 -15.03 -13.55
CA MET A 291 4.41 -15.85 -12.34
C MET A 291 3.08 -16.30 -11.72
N ASP A 292 1.93 -16.05 -12.35
CA ASP A 292 0.59 -16.32 -11.79
C ASP A 292 0.38 -15.67 -10.42
N TYR A 293 1.00 -14.51 -10.19
CA TYR A 293 0.97 -13.77 -8.94
C TYR A 293 1.58 -14.52 -7.74
N ASP A 294 2.49 -15.46 -7.98
CA ASP A 294 3.40 -16.02 -6.98
C ASP A 294 4.41 -14.95 -6.51
N ALA A 295 3.88 -13.96 -5.79
CA ALA A 295 4.57 -12.77 -5.35
C ALA A 295 4.17 -12.37 -3.93
N ALA A 296 5.14 -11.90 -3.16
CA ALA A 296 4.96 -11.39 -1.81
C ALA A 296 5.23 -9.88 -1.76
N ARG A 297 4.43 -9.15 -0.98
CA ARG A 297 4.65 -7.72 -0.74
C ARG A 297 5.81 -7.55 0.24
N VAL A 298 6.76 -6.71 -0.13
CA VAL A 298 7.96 -6.40 0.65
C VAL A 298 7.85 -4.98 1.18
N TYR A 299 7.96 -4.82 2.50
CA TYR A 299 8.07 -3.50 3.12
C TYR A 299 9.52 -3.23 3.54
N THR A 300 9.96 -2.01 3.28
CA THR A 300 11.24 -1.46 3.73
C THR A 300 10.99 -0.02 4.12
N ILE A 301 11.63 0.43 5.20
CA ILE A 301 11.71 1.87 5.50
C ILE A 301 12.81 2.45 4.61
N ALA A 302 12.55 3.60 3.97
CA ALA A 302 13.54 4.27 3.13
C ALA A 302 14.72 4.76 4.00
N GLU A 303 15.94 4.74 3.46
CA GLU A 303 17.14 5.02 4.26
C GLU A 303 17.18 6.45 4.81
N ASP A 304 16.80 7.41 3.98
CA ASP A 304 16.73 8.83 4.33
C ASP A 304 15.65 9.13 5.38
N GLU A 305 14.57 8.33 5.38
CA GLU A 305 13.52 8.38 6.40
C GLU A 305 14.00 7.72 7.70
N GLN A 306 14.54 6.51 7.64
CA GLN A 306 14.98 5.74 8.81
C GLN A 306 16.05 6.48 9.62
N ARG A 307 16.99 7.16 8.95
CA ARG A 307 18.04 7.96 9.62
C ARG A 307 17.48 9.07 10.53
N LYS A 308 16.25 9.53 10.29
CA LYS A 308 15.59 10.59 11.06
C LYS A 308 14.57 10.04 12.07
N MET A 309 14.29 8.74 12.02
CA MET A 309 13.30 8.09 12.87
C MET A 309 13.92 7.57 14.17
N LYS A 310 13.10 7.57 15.23
CA LYS A 310 13.42 6.83 16.46
C LYS A 310 13.17 5.34 16.24
N VAL A 311 13.93 4.47 16.92
CA VAL A 311 13.78 3.01 16.84
C VAL A 311 12.34 2.57 17.14
N PHE A 312 11.73 3.13 18.18
CA PHE A 312 10.35 2.83 18.54
C PHE A 312 9.34 3.21 17.46
N ASP A 313 9.57 4.31 16.74
CA ASP A 313 8.69 4.73 15.64
C ASP A 313 8.87 3.81 14.42
N ALA A 314 10.10 3.32 14.18
CA ALA A 314 10.37 2.33 13.14
C ALA A 314 9.71 0.98 13.48
N PHE A 315 9.89 0.49 14.72
CA PHE A 315 9.26 -0.72 15.25
C PHE A 315 7.74 -0.74 14.99
N ARG A 316 7.03 0.33 15.37
CA ARG A 316 5.56 0.40 15.21
C ARG A 316 5.10 0.35 13.75
N ARG A 317 5.90 0.83 12.80
CA ARG A 317 5.53 0.76 11.38
C ARG A 317 5.49 -0.67 10.88
N TRP A 318 6.31 -1.57 11.41
CA TRP A 318 6.28 -2.99 11.04
C TRP A 318 5.01 -3.67 11.51
N SER A 319 4.68 -3.52 12.80
CA SER A 319 3.44 -4.04 13.39
C SER A 319 2.20 -3.66 12.56
N LEU A 320 2.06 -2.37 12.22
CA LEU A 320 0.96 -1.87 11.39
C LEU A 320 1.03 -2.34 9.93
N ALA A 321 2.22 -2.53 9.37
CA ALA A 321 2.39 -2.96 7.99
C ALA A 321 1.87 -4.39 7.78
N ASP A 322 2.19 -5.26 8.72
CA ASP A 322 1.94 -6.69 8.60
C ASP A 322 0.43 -6.94 8.65
N ASP A 323 -0.23 -6.31 9.62
CA ASP A 323 -1.67 -6.41 9.88
C ASP A 323 -2.54 -5.61 8.90
N GLU A 324 -2.25 -4.34 8.68
CA GLU A 324 -3.14 -3.47 7.91
C GLU A 324 -2.88 -3.50 6.40
N ARG A 325 -1.73 -4.03 5.94
CA ARG A 325 -1.31 -3.96 4.53
C ARG A 325 -0.94 -5.31 3.91
N ASN A 326 -1.13 -6.44 4.59
CA ASN A 326 -0.81 -7.77 4.03
C ASN A 326 0.66 -7.88 3.56
N ILE A 327 1.60 -7.31 4.33
CA ILE A 327 3.04 -7.50 4.07
C ILE A 327 3.46 -8.90 4.53
N ARG A 328 4.28 -9.57 3.74
CA ARG A 328 4.81 -10.93 4.05
C ARG A 328 6.32 -11.01 4.07
N VAL A 329 6.99 -9.89 3.74
CA VAL A 329 8.43 -9.75 3.78
C VAL A 329 8.79 -8.43 4.46
N ASN A 330 9.38 -8.53 5.64
CA ASN A 330 9.96 -7.38 6.35
C ASN A 330 11.42 -7.27 5.97
N TYR A 331 11.75 -6.36 5.04
CA TYR A 331 13.13 -6.07 4.69
C TYR A 331 13.68 -4.97 5.60
N ILE A 332 14.24 -5.41 6.73
CA ILE A 332 14.76 -4.56 7.79
C ILE A 332 16.15 -4.06 7.41
N ARG A 333 16.30 -2.74 7.34
CA ARG A 333 17.60 -2.07 7.22
C ARG A 333 18.16 -1.77 8.62
N PRO A 334 19.46 -1.94 8.85
CA PRO A 334 20.03 -1.63 10.16
C PRO A 334 20.21 -0.12 10.37
N PHE A 335 20.10 0.30 11.62
CA PHE A 335 20.57 1.61 12.07
C PHE A 335 22.09 1.65 12.06
N VAL A 336 22.65 2.72 11.47
CA VAL A 336 24.11 2.89 11.32
C VAL A 336 24.78 3.30 12.63
N THR A 337 24.03 3.94 13.53
CA THR A 337 24.52 4.45 14.81
C THR A 337 23.82 3.76 15.97
N GLY A 338 24.58 3.46 17.03
CA GLY A 338 24.02 3.01 18.30
C GLY A 338 23.16 4.10 18.94
N LEU A 339 22.12 3.69 19.67
CA LEU A 339 21.17 4.59 20.34
C LEU A 339 21.06 4.25 21.82
N ASN A 340 20.68 5.23 22.65
CA ASN A 340 20.49 5.05 24.10
C ASN A 340 21.70 4.50 24.87
N GLY A 341 22.92 4.72 24.37
CA GLY A 341 24.15 4.22 24.98
C GLY A 341 24.56 2.80 24.55
N ASN A 342 23.74 2.14 23.72
CA ASN A 342 24.04 0.83 23.13
C ASN A 342 24.97 0.97 21.92
N THR A 343 25.67 -0.11 21.57
CA THR A 343 26.41 -0.18 20.30
C THR A 343 25.45 -0.26 19.10
N ALA A 344 25.97 -0.11 17.88
CA ALA A 344 25.16 -0.26 16.67
C ALA A 344 24.63 -1.71 16.57
N LEU A 345 25.45 -2.70 16.94
CA LEU A 345 25.02 -4.09 16.98
C LEU A 345 23.88 -4.32 17.98
N GLU A 346 24.04 -3.88 19.23
CA GLU A 346 23.03 -4.07 20.28
C GLU A 346 21.70 -3.41 19.92
N THR A 347 21.75 -2.18 19.42
CA THR A 347 20.55 -1.44 18.97
C THR A 347 19.79 -2.21 17.89
N ASN A 348 20.49 -2.81 16.93
CA ASN A 348 19.85 -3.55 15.85
C ASN A 348 19.36 -4.93 16.28
N LEU A 349 20.03 -5.60 17.22
CA LEU A 349 19.56 -6.86 17.78
C LEU A 349 18.27 -6.67 18.59
N GLU A 350 18.21 -5.64 19.42
CA GLU A 350 17.00 -5.28 20.18
C GLU A 350 15.86 -4.93 19.21
N TYR A 351 16.13 -4.07 18.24
CA TYR A 351 15.15 -3.67 17.22
C TYR A 351 14.58 -4.86 16.44
N VAL A 352 15.41 -5.77 15.96
CA VAL A 352 14.96 -6.96 15.23
C VAL A 352 14.19 -7.90 16.15
N SER A 353 14.68 -8.14 17.38
CA SER A 353 14.01 -8.99 18.35
C SER A 353 12.61 -8.48 18.69
N ASP A 354 12.45 -7.17 18.86
CA ASP A 354 11.17 -6.54 19.13
C ASP A 354 10.22 -6.71 17.93
N VAL A 355 10.69 -6.43 16.71
CA VAL A 355 9.89 -6.64 15.48
C VAL A 355 9.44 -8.10 15.37
N THR A 356 10.35 -9.07 15.56
CA THR A 356 9.99 -10.49 15.46
C THR A 356 9.02 -10.92 16.56
N ARG A 357 9.19 -10.42 17.80
CA ARG A 357 8.30 -10.73 18.93
C ARG A 357 6.89 -10.17 18.69
N ASP A 358 6.80 -8.96 18.16
CA ASP A 358 5.54 -8.34 17.80
C ASP A 358 4.81 -9.13 16.71
N VAL A 359 5.51 -9.47 15.62
CA VAL A 359 4.99 -10.33 14.54
C VAL A 359 4.46 -11.66 15.09
N ALA A 360 5.22 -12.32 15.98
CA ALA A 360 4.81 -13.58 16.60
C ALA A 360 3.58 -13.40 17.52
N SER A 361 3.49 -12.29 18.25
CA SER A 361 2.36 -12.00 19.14
C SER A 361 1.03 -11.80 18.39
N HIS A 362 1.09 -11.35 17.13
CA HIS A 362 -0.05 -11.24 16.22
C HIS A 362 -0.39 -12.55 15.49
N GLY A 363 0.31 -13.66 15.80
CA GLY A 363 0.01 -14.99 15.30
C GLY A 363 0.57 -15.31 13.90
N TYR A 364 1.56 -14.54 13.45
CA TYR A 364 2.34 -14.86 12.25
C TYR A 364 3.42 -15.90 12.55
N ILE A 365 3.74 -16.70 11.54
CA ILE A 365 4.74 -17.78 11.62
C ILE A 365 6.00 -17.32 10.90
N SER A 366 7.13 -17.29 11.59
CA SER A 366 8.42 -16.95 10.98
C SER A 366 8.86 -18.05 10.02
N GLY A 367 9.23 -17.69 8.79
CA GLY A 367 9.63 -18.63 7.75
C GLY A 367 9.64 -18.01 6.36
N ARG A 368 9.45 -18.84 5.32
CA ARG A 368 9.33 -18.38 3.93
C ARG A 368 8.08 -17.52 3.76
N ALA A 369 8.21 -16.43 3.00
CA ALA A 369 7.15 -15.47 2.78
C ALA A 369 5.89 -16.15 2.25
N GLY A 370 4.76 -15.86 2.88
CA GLY A 370 3.49 -16.40 2.43
C GLY A 370 3.02 -15.72 1.15
N VAL A 371 2.47 -16.52 0.24
CA VAL A 371 1.96 -16.07 -1.04
C VAL A 371 0.47 -16.35 -1.10
N PHE A 372 -0.29 -15.45 -1.73
CA PHE A 372 -1.69 -15.70 -1.95
C PHE A 372 -1.86 -16.81 -2.98
N ALA A 373 -2.63 -17.85 -2.64
CA ALA A 373 -3.13 -18.76 -3.66
C ALA A 373 -3.89 -17.94 -4.72
N PRO A 374 -3.68 -18.16 -6.02
CA PRO A 374 -4.31 -17.37 -7.07
C PRO A 374 -5.84 -17.33 -6.91
N TYR A 375 -6.32 -16.21 -6.37
CA TYR A 375 -7.73 -15.99 -6.12
C TYR A 375 -8.32 -15.11 -7.22
N HIS A 376 -9.19 -15.72 -8.02
CA HIS A 376 -10.00 -15.06 -9.03
C HIS A 376 -11.48 -15.32 -8.74
N SER A 377 -12.19 -14.30 -8.28
CA SER A 377 -13.63 -14.38 -8.07
C SER A 377 -14.35 -14.70 -9.40
N SER A 378 -15.25 -15.68 -9.38
CA SER A 378 -16.08 -16.00 -10.54
C SER A 378 -16.94 -14.79 -10.93
N ARG A 379 -16.87 -14.41 -12.21
CA ARG A 379 -17.56 -13.24 -12.76
C ARG A 379 -19.08 -13.32 -12.61
N LEU A 380 -19.64 -14.53 -12.47
CA LEU A 380 -21.07 -14.75 -12.27
C LEU A 380 -21.57 -14.14 -10.96
N PHE A 381 -20.75 -14.09 -9.91
CA PHE A 381 -21.12 -13.46 -8.64
C PHE A 381 -21.26 -11.94 -8.75
N TYR A 382 -20.63 -11.31 -9.75
CA TYR A 382 -20.75 -9.87 -9.99
C TYR A 382 -22.11 -9.48 -10.58
N VAL A 383 -22.79 -10.39 -11.27
CA VAL A 383 -24.11 -10.13 -11.89
C VAL A 383 -25.15 -9.68 -10.86
N PRO A 384 -25.45 -10.43 -9.77
CA PRO A 384 -26.42 -9.97 -8.77
C PRO A 384 -25.98 -8.66 -8.08
N MET A 385 -24.67 -8.40 -7.96
CA MET A 385 -24.16 -7.13 -7.44
C MET A 385 -24.43 -5.95 -8.40
N ALA A 386 -24.28 -6.12 -9.71
CA ALA A 386 -24.67 -5.12 -10.71
C ALA A 386 -26.14 -4.72 -10.56
N PHE A 387 -27.04 -5.71 -10.51
CA PHE A 387 -28.47 -5.45 -10.35
C PHE A 387 -28.79 -4.78 -9.00
N SER A 388 -28.12 -5.17 -7.92
CA SER A 388 -28.22 -4.54 -6.60
C SER A 388 -27.86 -3.04 -6.64
N VAL A 389 -26.70 -2.71 -7.20
CA VAL A 389 -26.22 -1.32 -7.27
C VAL A 389 -27.15 -0.46 -8.13
N VAL A 390 -27.59 -0.98 -9.29
CA VAL A 390 -28.52 -0.24 -10.16
C VAL A 390 -29.88 -0.06 -9.49
N ALA A 391 -30.37 -1.05 -8.75
CA ALA A 391 -31.60 -0.93 -7.96
C ALA A 391 -31.47 0.14 -6.86
N ALA A 392 -30.33 0.23 -6.19
CA ALA A 392 -30.05 1.28 -5.20
C ALA A 392 -30.06 2.68 -5.84
N TRP A 393 -29.43 2.86 -6.99
CA TRP A 393 -29.46 4.13 -7.74
C TRP A 393 -30.88 4.47 -8.22
N CYS A 394 -31.63 3.50 -8.72
CA CYS A 394 -33.03 3.69 -9.09
C CYS A 394 -33.89 4.08 -7.90
N LEU A 395 -33.63 3.55 -6.69
CA LEU A 395 -34.29 3.98 -5.47
C LEU A 395 -33.99 5.44 -5.15
N TYR A 396 -32.73 5.87 -5.26
CA TYR A 396 -32.36 7.27 -5.06
C TYR A 396 -33.05 8.20 -6.07
N PHE A 397 -33.05 7.85 -7.36
CA PHE A 397 -33.75 8.62 -8.38
C PHE A 397 -35.26 8.64 -8.18
N LEU A 398 -35.84 7.55 -7.66
CA LEU A 398 -37.26 7.49 -7.29
C LEU A 398 -37.56 8.47 -6.13
N LEU A 399 -36.67 8.59 -5.15
CA LEU A 399 -36.79 9.61 -4.08
C LEU A 399 -36.65 11.03 -4.65
N LEU A 400 -35.80 11.21 -5.67
CA LEU A 400 -35.69 12.47 -6.43
C LEU A 400 -36.83 12.68 -7.44
N GLY A 401 -37.71 11.71 -7.69
CA GLY A 401 -38.89 11.87 -8.55
C GLY A 401 -38.53 12.23 -10.00
N ILE A 402 -37.37 11.79 -10.48
CA ILE A 402 -36.82 12.15 -11.80
C ILE A 402 -37.60 11.47 -12.93
N VAL A 403 -37.98 10.19 -12.74
CA VAL A 403 -38.60 9.35 -13.78
C VAL A 403 -39.94 8.80 -13.29
N PRO A 404 -40.96 8.63 -14.17
CA PRO A 404 -42.21 7.99 -13.78
C PRO A 404 -42.01 6.54 -13.30
N GLN A 405 -42.74 6.14 -12.26
CA GLN A 405 -42.51 4.88 -11.54
C GLN A 405 -42.50 3.62 -12.42
N ARG A 406 -43.28 3.61 -13.49
CA ARG A 406 -43.40 2.47 -14.43
C ARG A 406 -42.10 2.12 -15.16
N HIS A 407 -41.15 3.06 -15.26
CA HIS A 407 -39.91 2.84 -16.01
C HIS A 407 -38.76 2.28 -15.17
N TYR A 408 -38.80 2.38 -13.83
CA TYR A 408 -37.68 1.95 -13.01
C TYR A 408 -37.37 0.45 -13.09
N GLY A 409 -38.38 -0.41 -13.28
CA GLY A 409 -38.14 -1.84 -13.52
C GLY A 409 -37.31 -2.08 -14.79
N LYS A 410 -37.62 -1.34 -15.86
CA LYS A 410 -36.87 -1.39 -17.13
C LYS A 410 -35.46 -0.81 -16.98
N LEU A 411 -35.31 0.28 -16.23
CA LEU A 411 -34.00 0.89 -15.96
C LEU A 411 -33.09 -0.05 -15.16
N VAL A 412 -33.62 -0.73 -14.14
CA VAL A 412 -32.87 -1.73 -13.39
C VAL A 412 -32.46 -2.90 -14.27
N LEU A 413 -33.38 -3.40 -15.10
CA LEU A 413 -33.08 -4.47 -16.04
C LEU A 413 -31.97 -4.07 -17.02
N LEU A 414 -32.13 -2.93 -17.71
CA LEU A 414 -31.18 -2.46 -18.71
C LEU A 414 -29.82 -2.13 -18.09
N GLY A 415 -29.80 -1.36 -17.00
CA GLY A 415 -28.56 -0.99 -16.32
C GLY A 415 -27.83 -2.20 -15.74
N GLY A 416 -28.58 -3.13 -15.14
CA GLY A 416 -28.04 -4.39 -14.63
C GLY A 416 -27.42 -5.24 -15.74
N LEU A 417 -28.08 -5.36 -16.89
CA LEU A 417 -27.56 -6.08 -18.06
C LEU A 417 -26.31 -5.40 -18.63
N VAL A 418 -26.28 -4.07 -18.73
CA VAL A 418 -25.11 -3.32 -19.23
C VAL A 418 -23.89 -3.53 -18.34
N LEU A 419 -24.04 -3.36 -17.02
CA LEU A 419 -22.94 -3.61 -16.09
C LEU A 419 -22.50 -5.08 -16.09
N SER A 420 -23.46 -6.01 -16.15
CA SER A 420 -23.19 -7.44 -16.19
C SER A 420 -22.42 -7.83 -17.44
N ALA A 421 -22.86 -7.39 -18.62
CA ALA A 421 -22.17 -7.60 -19.89
C ALA A 421 -20.74 -7.04 -19.83
N GLY A 422 -20.57 -5.86 -19.22
CA GLY A 422 -19.29 -5.22 -18.98
C GLY A 422 -18.26 -6.11 -18.28
N TYR A 423 -18.66 -6.96 -17.33
CA TYR A 423 -17.74 -7.87 -16.66
C TYR A 423 -17.16 -8.96 -17.58
N PHE A 424 -17.77 -9.22 -18.72
CA PHE A 424 -17.34 -10.23 -19.69
C PHE A 424 -16.56 -9.66 -20.88
N THR A 425 -16.32 -8.34 -20.92
CA THR A 425 -15.65 -7.64 -22.04
C THR A 425 -14.12 -7.76 -22.10
N GLY A 426 -13.54 -8.82 -21.54
CA GLY A 426 -12.08 -9.04 -21.55
C GLY A 426 -11.30 -7.92 -20.87
N SER A 427 -10.57 -7.12 -21.64
CA SER A 427 -9.69 -6.03 -21.16
C SER A 427 -10.43 -4.91 -20.43
N HIS A 428 -11.70 -4.65 -20.77
CA HIS A 428 -12.49 -3.60 -20.12
C HIS A 428 -13.20 -4.06 -18.84
N ALA A 429 -13.15 -5.35 -18.50
CA ALA A 429 -13.83 -5.89 -17.32
C ALA A 429 -13.40 -5.19 -16.02
N LEU A 430 -12.12 -4.81 -15.91
CA LEU A 430 -11.59 -4.07 -14.76
C LEU A 430 -12.25 -2.70 -14.58
N LEU A 431 -12.54 -2.00 -15.69
CA LEU A 431 -13.22 -0.70 -15.64
C LEU A 431 -14.65 -0.84 -15.10
N PHE A 432 -15.40 -1.85 -15.56
CA PHE A 432 -16.76 -2.09 -15.06
C PHE A 432 -16.79 -2.49 -13.58
N ARG A 433 -15.78 -3.23 -13.11
CA ARG A 433 -15.58 -3.54 -11.69
C ARG A 433 -15.35 -2.27 -10.87
N GLN A 434 -14.46 -1.38 -11.33
CA GLN A 434 -14.20 -0.08 -10.69
C GLN A 434 -15.44 0.81 -10.66
N VAL A 435 -16.21 0.85 -11.76
CA VAL A 435 -17.49 1.59 -11.83
C VAL A 435 -18.50 1.03 -10.83
N THR A 436 -18.65 -0.30 -10.76
CA THR A 436 -19.59 -0.93 -9.83
C THR A 436 -19.21 -0.66 -8.38
N ALA A 437 -17.91 -0.77 -8.06
CA ALA A 437 -17.38 -0.44 -6.75
C ALA A 437 -17.70 1.01 -6.39
N LEU A 438 -17.41 1.97 -7.27
CA LEU A 438 -17.72 3.39 -7.09
C LEU A 438 -19.22 3.65 -6.90
N LEU A 439 -20.06 3.10 -7.77
CA LEU A 439 -21.49 3.28 -7.69
C LEU A 439 -22.06 2.72 -6.38
N SER A 440 -21.56 1.57 -5.90
CA SER A 440 -21.96 0.99 -4.61
C SER A 440 -21.50 1.86 -3.45
N ALA A 441 -20.24 2.31 -3.48
CA ALA A 441 -19.63 3.03 -2.38
C ALA A 441 -20.26 4.41 -2.17
N ILE A 442 -20.79 5.01 -3.24
CA ILE A 442 -21.49 6.28 -3.19
C ILE A 442 -22.93 6.10 -2.67
N ILE A 443 -23.69 5.15 -3.23
CA ILE A 443 -25.14 5.17 -3.12
C ILE A 443 -25.65 4.68 -1.76
N PHE A 444 -24.97 3.71 -1.15
CA PHE A 444 -25.44 3.11 0.12
C PHE A 444 -25.33 4.07 1.31
N PRO A 445 -24.24 4.84 1.51
CA PRO A 445 -24.21 5.93 2.48
C PRO A 445 -25.32 6.97 2.28
N VAL A 446 -25.63 7.32 1.03
CA VAL A 446 -26.69 8.28 0.70
C VAL A 446 -28.06 7.73 1.07
N LEU A 447 -28.37 6.49 0.69
CA LEU A 447 -29.64 5.85 1.00
C LEU A 447 -29.81 5.58 2.50
N SER A 448 -28.71 5.28 3.19
CA SER A 448 -28.64 5.18 4.65
C SER A 448 -29.10 6.49 5.30
N MET A 449 -28.49 7.61 4.92
CA MET A 449 -28.87 8.93 5.44
C MET A 449 -30.27 9.36 5.00
N ALA A 450 -30.68 9.06 3.76
CA ALA A 450 -32.04 9.28 3.27
C ALA A 450 -33.09 8.60 4.17
N ARG A 451 -32.79 7.38 4.62
CA ARG A 451 -33.65 6.62 5.52
C ARG A 451 -33.69 7.27 6.90
N MET A 452 -32.56 7.75 7.42
CA MET A 452 -32.49 8.42 8.73
C MET A 452 -33.27 9.74 8.75
N ILE A 453 -33.06 10.59 7.74
CA ILE A 453 -33.86 11.83 7.52
C ILE A 453 -35.36 11.49 7.50
N THR A 454 -35.75 10.39 6.85
CA THR A 454 -37.15 9.96 6.84
C THR A 454 -37.70 9.59 8.22
N LEU A 455 -36.88 8.96 9.06
CA LEU A 455 -37.29 8.57 10.41
C LEU A 455 -37.37 9.77 11.35
N TRP A 456 -36.45 10.71 11.22
CA TRP A 456 -36.44 11.96 11.99
C TRP A 456 -37.65 12.84 11.68
N ASP A 457 -38.01 12.99 10.41
CA ASP A 457 -39.17 13.78 9.99
C ASP A 457 -40.50 13.28 10.53
N ARG A 458 -40.67 11.94 10.59
CA ARG A 458 -41.92 11.32 11.04
C ARG A 458 -42.14 11.45 12.55
N ARG A 459 -41.15 11.95 13.30
CA ARG A 459 -41.08 11.87 14.76
C ARG A 459 -40.85 13.25 15.41
N LYS A 460 -41.52 14.30 14.91
CA LYS A 460 -41.52 15.68 15.45
C LYS A 460 -42.29 15.85 16.80
N GLY A 461 -42.23 14.88 17.71
CA GLY A 461 -42.93 14.89 19.02
C GLY A 461 -42.00 15.09 20.23
N GLU A 462 -42.55 15.45 21.39
CA GLU A 462 -41.79 15.63 22.65
C GLU A 462 -41.15 14.32 23.11
N ARG A 463 -39.85 14.36 23.37
CA ARG A 463 -39.07 13.21 23.86
C ARG A 463 -38.12 13.64 24.96
N THR A 464 -37.95 12.76 25.93
CA THR A 464 -36.89 12.90 26.93
C THR A 464 -35.52 12.73 26.28
N MET A 465 -34.51 13.43 26.80
CA MET A 465 -33.13 13.37 26.27
C MET A 465 -32.58 11.94 26.26
N LYS A 466 -32.87 11.15 27.30
CA LYS A 466 -32.47 9.73 27.38
C LYS A 466 -33.08 8.89 26.25
N GLY A 467 -34.37 9.08 25.96
CA GLY A 467 -35.07 8.38 24.88
C GLY A 467 -34.57 8.78 23.48
N LEU A 468 -34.15 10.04 23.31
CA LEU A 468 -33.49 10.50 22.09
C LEU A 468 -32.16 9.77 21.89
N LEU A 469 -31.28 9.79 22.88
CA LEU A 469 -29.95 9.18 22.79
C LEU A 469 -30.03 7.69 22.47
N ALA A 470 -30.83 6.92 23.22
CA ALA A 470 -31.00 5.50 23.00
C ALA A 470 -31.52 5.18 21.58
N MET A 471 -32.49 5.95 21.09
CA MET A 471 -32.98 5.78 19.72
C MET A 471 -31.89 6.12 18.69
N THR A 472 -31.18 7.22 18.87
CA THR A 472 -30.15 7.68 17.93
C THR A 472 -29.00 6.68 17.85
N THR A 473 -28.64 6.01 18.95
CA THR A 473 -27.69 4.90 18.96
C THR A 473 -28.14 3.77 18.05
N VAL A 474 -29.38 3.30 18.19
CA VAL A 474 -29.95 2.24 17.33
C VAL A 474 -30.04 2.69 15.86
N GLN A 475 -30.40 3.96 15.63
CA GLN A 475 -30.45 4.55 14.29
C GLN A 475 -29.08 4.63 13.62
N LEU A 476 -28.04 4.99 14.39
CA LEU A 476 -26.67 4.99 13.90
C LEU A 476 -26.23 3.57 13.53
N GLY A 477 -26.52 2.57 14.37
CA GLY A 477 -26.22 1.17 14.05
C GLY A 477 -26.91 0.70 12.77
N TYR A 478 -28.19 1.06 12.60
CA TYR A 478 -28.91 0.77 11.35
C TYR A 478 -28.32 1.52 10.14
N ALA A 479 -27.87 2.76 10.32
CA ALA A 479 -27.22 3.53 9.27
C ALA A 479 -25.89 2.89 8.84
N VAL A 480 -25.09 2.43 9.81
CA VAL A 480 -23.84 1.70 9.59
C VAL A 480 -24.12 0.40 8.82
N ILE A 481 -25.10 -0.40 9.24
CA ILE A 481 -25.46 -1.65 8.55
C ILE A 481 -25.85 -1.39 7.09
N LEU A 482 -26.64 -0.34 6.81
CA LEU A 482 -26.99 0.00 5.43
C LEU A 482 -25.79 0.45 4.60
N SER A 483 -24.87 1.22 5.18
CA SER A 483 -23.63 1.66 4.53
C SER A 483 -22.69 0.48 4.25
N LEU A 484 -22.62 -0.49 5.19
CA LEU A 484 -21.84 -1.70 5.05
C LEU A 484 -22.27 -2.55 3.85
N ILE A 485 -23.52 -2.50 3.40
CA ILE A 485 -23.93 -3.18 2.15
C ILE A 485 -23.08 -2.68 0.97
N GLY A 486 -22.92 -1.37 0.81
CA GLY A 486 -22.07 -0.80 -0.24
C GLY A 486 -20.59 -1.16 -0.05
N ALA A 487 -20.14 -1.17 1.20
CA ALA A 487 -18.78 -1.57 1.55
C ALA A 487 -18.48 -3.04 1.19
N SER A 488 -19.41 -3.95 1.49
CA SER A 488 -19.33 -5.38 1.16
C SER A 488 -19.31 -5.60 -0.35
N LEU A 489 -20.16 -4.90 -1.11
CA LEU A 489 -20.17 -4.98 -2.57
C LEU A 489 -18.85 -4.49 -3.17
N LEU A 490 -18.34 -3.35 -2.70
CA LEU A 490 -17.05 -2.81 -3.13
C LEU A 490 -15.90 -3.80 -2.83
N GLY A 491 -15.84 -4.33 -1.59
CA GLY A 491 -14.80 -5.27 -1.15
C GLY A 491 -14.81 -6.59 -1.94
N ALA A 492 -16.00 -7.04 -2.37
CA ALA A 492 -16.16 -8.27 -3.15
C ALA A 492 -15.78 -8.10 -4.63
N VAL A 493 -16.21 -6.99 -5.26
CA VAL A 493 -15.95 -6.73 -6.68
C VAL A 493 -14.47 -6.48 -6.96
N LEU A 494 -13.74 -5.92 -5.99
CA LEU A 494 -12.30 -5.63 -6.08
C LEU A 494 -11.45 -6.58 -5.20
N GLY A 495 -11.97 -7.76 -4.84
CA GLY A 495 -11.32 -8.67 -3.90
C GLY A 495 -10.37 -9.70 -4.49
N ASP A 496 -9.80 -9.49 -5.69
CA ASP A 496 -8.88 -10.46 -6.31
C ASP A 496 -7.41 -10.24 -5.91
N THR A 497 -6.55 -11.22 -6.22
CA THR A 497 -5.13 -11.21 -5.88
C THR A 497 -4.38 -9.95 -6.36
N ARG A 498 -4.76 -9.37 -7.52
CA ARG A 498 -4.11 -8.16 -8.05
C ARG A 498 -4.36 -6.96 -7.14
N PHE A 499 -5.54 -6.87 -6.55
CA PHE A 499 -5.89 -5.83 -5.58
C PHE A 499 -5.32 -6.10 -4.19
N LEU A 500 -5.27 -7.36 -3.75
CA LEU A 500 -4.65 -7.74 -2.45
C LEU A 500 -3.14 -7.46 -2.44
N LEU A 501 -2.46 -7.76 -3.55
CA LEU A 501 -1.05 -7.41 -3.74
C LEU A 501 -0.85 -5.90 -3.97
N GLU A 502 -1.90 -5.14 -4.26
CA GLU A 502 -1.82 -3.72 -4.64
C GLU A 502 -1.13 -3.46 -5.99
N ILE A 503 -1.14 -4.46 -6.89
CA ILE A 503 -0.80 -4.28 -8.31
C ILE A 503 -1.83 -3.31 -8.93
N ASP A 504 -3.10 -3.60 -8.73
CA ASP A 504 -4.21 -2.73 -9.09
C ASP A 504 -4.72 -1.98 -7.84
N ILE A 505 -5.08 -0.71 -8.02
CA ILE A 505 -5.66 0.13 -6.95
C ILE A 505 -7.06 0.61 -7.31
N TYR A 506 -7.86 0.86 -6.28
CA TYR A 506 -9.12 1.55 -6.45
C TYR A 506 -8.88 3.05 -6.74
N ARG A 507 -9.31 3.53 -7.91
CA ARG A 507 -9.05 4.92 -8.34
C ARG A 507 -10.08 5.92 -7.81
N GLY A 508 -11.23 5.44 -7.33
CA GLY A 508 -12.37 6.26 -6.94
C GLY A 508 -12.38 6.76 -5.49
N VAL A 509 -11.27 6.66 -4.75
CA VAL A 509 -11.21 6.96 -3.30
C VAL A 509 -11.73 8.37 -2.98
N LYS A 510 -11.28 9.39 -3.71
CA LYS A 510 -11.70 10.79 -3.49
C LYS A 510 -13.19 11.01 -3.79
N VAL A 511 -13.67 10.42 -4.89
CA VAL A 511 -15.07 10.55 -5.34
C VAL A 511 -16.02 9.85 -4.36
N THR A 512 -15.61 8.69 -3.84
CA THR A 512 -16.36 7.92 -2.83
C THR A 512 -16.60 8.72 -1.55
N PHE A 513 -15.67 9.59 -1.17
CA PHE A 513 -15.83 10.45 -0.01
C PHE A 513 -16.74 11.67 -0.29
N MET A 514 -16.55 12.34 -1.44
CA MET A 514 -17.23 13.61 -1.73
C MET A 514 -18.67 13.44 -2.22
N MET A 515 -18.93 12.46 -3.09
CA MET A 515 -20.23 12.31 -3.74
C MET A 515 -21.38 11.98 -2.78
N PRO A 516 -21.22 11.14 -1.74
CA PRO A 516 -22.30 10.90 -0.79
C PRO A 516 -22.79 12.17 -0.10
N VAL A 517 -21.86 13.05 0.29
CA VAL A 517 -22.16 14.32 0.94
C VAL A 517 -22.99 15.20 0.00
N LEU A 518 -22.55 15.33 -1.26
CA LEU A 518 -23.27 16.10 -2.28
C LEU A 518 -24.67 15.55 -2.57
N LEU A 519 -24.79 14.23 -2.76
CA LEU A 519 -26.08 13.61 -3.08
C LEU A 519 -27.05 13.65 -1.88
N THR A 520 -26.55 13.49 -0.66
CA THR A 520 -27.37 13.66 0.54
C THR A 520 -27.85 15.10 0.66
N PHE A 521 -26.99 16.08 0.39
CA PHE A 521 -27.38 17.48 0.35
C PHE A 521 -28.48 17.74 -0.69
N LEU A 522 -28.32 17.27 -1.92
CA LEU A 522 -29.34 17.43 -2.98
C LEU A 522 -30.68 16.81 -2.57
N LEU A 523 -30.66 15.62 -1.97
CA LEU A 523 -31.86 14.95 -1.49
C LEU A 523 -32.51 15.72 -0.33
N PHE A 524 -31.71 16.25 0.60
CA PHE A 524 -32.18 17.04 1.71
C PHE A 524 -32.87 18.33 1.23
N VAL A 525 -32.22 19.07 0.34
CA VAL A 525 -32.75 20.30 -0.25
C VAL A 525 -34.07 20.03 -0.98
N LYS A 526 -34.15 18.94 -1.75
CA LYS A 526 -35.39 18.54 -2.41
C LYS A 526 -36.55 18.37 -1.42
N ARG A 527 -36.26 17.78 -0.27
CA ARG A 527 -37.27 17.32 0.67
C ARG A 527 -37.78 18.44 1.58
N HIS A 528 -36.89 19.32 2.01
CA HIS A 528 -37.20 20.34 3.02
C HIS A 528 -37.21 21.76 2.47
N GLY A 529 -36.68 22.00 1.27
CA GLY A 529 -36.18 23.32 0.88
C GLY A 529 -34.95 23.70 1.72
N LEU A 530 -34.19 24.71 1.29
CA LEU A 530 -33.12 25.25 2.13
C LEU A 530 -33.66 26.27 3.15
N TRP A 531 -34.71 27.01 2.78
CA TRP A 531 -35.29 28.08 3.60
C TRP A 531 -36.80 27.92 3.87
N ASN A 532 -37.65 27.58 2.88
CA ASN A 532 -39.10 27.38 3.09
C ASN A 532 -39.61 25.97 2.73
N GLU A 533 -40.60 25.46 3.46
CA GLU A 533 -41.29 24.20 3.14
C GLU A 533 -42.03 24.31 1.79
N GLY A 534 -41.71 23.45 0.81
CA GLY A 534 -42.41 23.37 -0.50
C GLY A 534 -41.63 23.84 -1.74
N GLU A 535 -40.35 24.17 -1.62
CA GLU A 535 -39.53 24.65 -2.75
C GLU A 535 -39.19 23.54 -3.78
N ARG A 536 -39.49 23.78 -5.07
CA ARG A 536 -39.19 22.84 -6.18
C ARG A 536 -37.76 23.00 -6.73
N LEU A 537 -37.15 21.90 -7.17
CA LEU A 537 -35.76 21.79 -7.65
C LEU A 537 -35.45 22.47 -9.00
N THR A 538 -36.46 22.98 -9.72
CA THR A 538 -36.36 23.32 -11.15
C THR A 538 -35.81 24.72 -11.45
N ALA A 539 -35.34 25.50 -10.47
CA ALA A 539 -34.78 26.84 -10.72
C ALA A 539 -33.56 27.19 -9.81
N PRO A 540 -32.40 26.54 -9.98
CA PRO A 540 -31.20 26.82 -9.18
C PRO A 540 -30.45 28.11 -9.58
N LEU A 541 -30.39 28.44 -10.88
CA LEU A 541 -29.57 29.54 -11.42
C LEU A 541 -30.07 30.94 -11.02
N SER A 542 -31.38 31.17 -11.03
CA SER A 542 -31.98 32.44 -10.59
C SER A 542 -31.79 32.70 -9.09
N ARG A 543 -31.54 31.65 -8.31
CA ARG A 543 -31.42 31.69 -6.84
C ARG A 543 -29.99 31.88 -6.36
N ILE A 544 -29.00 31.33 -7.06
CA ILE A 544 -27.59 31.70 -6.82
C ILE A 544 -27.43 33.21 -7.00
N ARG A 545 -28.10 33.77 -8.00
CA ARG A 545 -28.15 35.22 -8.24
C ARG A 545 -28.85 35.99 -7.10
N ALA A 546 -29.97 35.49 -6.58
CA ALA A 546 -30.65 36.09 -5.43
C ALA A 546 -29.88 35.94 -4.10
N PHE A 547 -29.09 34.88 -3.94
CA PHE A 547 -28.21 34.63 -2.79
C PHE A 547 -26.96 35.53 -2.83
N LEU A 548 -26.32 35.66 -4.00
CA LEU A 548 -25.21 36.58 -4.22
C LEU A 548 -25.64 38.05 -4.04
N ASN A 549 -26.92 38.37 -4.27
CA ASN A 549 -27.47 39.71 -4.13
C ASN A 549 -27.97 40.05 -2.71
N ARG A 550 -27.83 39.15 -1.72
CA ARG A 550 -28.09 39.52 -0.31
C ARG A 550 -26.85 40.20 0.30
N PRO A 551 -27.03 41.18 1.19
CA PRO A 551 -25.90 41.77 1.91
C PRO A 551 -25.26 40.69 2.79
N PHE A 552 -24.09 40.20 2.39
CA PHE A 552 -23.28 39.33 3.23
C PHE A 552 -22.83 40.14 4.45
N THR A 553 -23.27 39.74 5.64
CA THR A 553 -22.64 40.24 6.87
C THR A 553 -21.21 39.69 6.95
N LEU A 554 -20.27 40.48 7.50
CA LEU A 554 -18.88 40.05 7.67
C LEU A 554 -18.79 38.70 8.41
N SER A 555 -19.69 38.47 9.37
CA SER A 555 -19.84 37.21 10.12
C SER A 555 -20.15 36.01 9.21
N THR A 556 -21.05 36.16 8.24
CA THR A 556 -21.35 35.09 7.25
C THR A 556 -20.17 34.80 6.33
N LEU A 557 -19.40 35.83 5.94
CA LEU A 557 -18.21 35.66 5.10
C LEU A 557 -17.10 34.92 5.87
N ILE A 558 -16.89 35.29 7.14
CA ILE A 558 -15.92 34.63 8.03
C ILE A 558 -16.28 33.16 8.25
N VAL A 559 -17.56 32.84 8.48
CA VAL A 559 -18.01 31.45 8.65
C VAL A 559 -17.85 30.63 7.36
N LEU A 560 -18.20 31.20 6.20
CA LEU A 560 -18.00 30.55 4.90
C LEU A 560 -16.52 30.33 4.58
N LEU A 561 -15.67 31.32 4.87
CA LEU A 561 -14.22 31.22 4.69
C LEU A 561 -13.61 30.16 5.62
N ALA A 562 -14.02 30.14 6.89
CA ALA A 562 -13.61 29.11 7.84
C ALA A 562 -14.06 27.72 7.37
N PHE A 563 -15.29 27.58 6.87
CA PHE A 563 -15.80 26.31 6.34
C PHE A 563 -15.06 25.88 5.07
N ALA A 564 -14.73 26.82 4.18
CA ALA A 564 -13.96 26.57 2.96
C ALA A 564 -12.51 26.16 3.28
N ILE A 565 -11.86 26.82 4.26
CA ILE A 565 -10.53 26.45 4.75
C ILE A 565 -10.56 25.06 5.38
N VAL A 566 -11.55 24.77 6.24
CA VAL A 566 -11.72 23.43 6.82
C VAL A 566 -11.94 22.40 5.72
N ALA A 567 -12.86 22.63 4.77
CA ALA A 567 -13.07 21.72 3.65
C ALA A 567 -11.80 21.54 2.79
N TRP A 568 -11.04 22.61 2.53
CA TRP A 568 -9.79 22.56 1.77
C TRP A 568 -8.70 21.76 2.49
N VAL A 569 -8.49 22.02 3.78
CA VAL A 569 -7.56 21.25 4.62
C VAL A 569 -8.00 19.77 4.67
N PHE A 570 -9.31 19.50 4.81
CA PHE A 570 -9.84 18.14 4.87
C PHE A 570 -9.73 17.36 3.55
N ILE A 571 -9.92 18.04 2.41
CA ILE A 571 -9.76 17.46 1.08
C ILE A 571 -8.26 17.29 0.77
N GLY A 572 -7.42 18.27 1.11
CA GLY A 572 -5.97 18.21 0.97
C GLY A 572 -5.34 17.07 1.77
N ARG A 573 -5.75 16.89 3.03
CA ARG A 573 -5.33 15.77 3.91
C ARG A 573 -5.89 14.40 3.51
N SER A 574 -6.78 14.31 2.51
CA SER A 574 -7.31 13.02 2.02
C SER A 574 -6.37 12.30 1.04
N GLY A 575 -5.22 12.90 0.71
CA GLY A 575 -4.14 12.30 -0.08
C GLY A 575 -2.84 12.17 0.71
N HIS A 576 -2.05 11.15 0.40
CA HIS A 576 -0.78 10.78 1.06
C HIS A 576 0.39 11.78 0.85
N THR A 577 0.12 13.01 0.37
CA THR A 577 1.17 13.90 -0.18
C THR A 577 1.00 15.39 0.11
N ALA A 578 -0.02 15.80 0.87
CA ALA A 578 -0.11 17.20 1.29
C ALA A 578 0.60 17.34 2.64
N GLY A 579 1.84 17.84 2.64
CA GLY A 579 2.71 18.06 3.81
C GLY A 579 2.17 19.03 4.87
N VAL A 580 0.94 18.79 5.32
CA VAL A 580 0.29 19.43 6.45
C VAL A 580 0.70 18.64 7.69
N PRO A 581 1.45 19.24 8.63
CA PRO A 581 1.93 18.54 9.82
C PRO A 581 0.75 18.03 10.65
N VAL A 582 0.89 16.79 11.13
CA VAL A 582 -0.09 16.17 12.02
C VAL A 582 0.08 16.80 13.42
N PRO A 583 -0.98 17.32 14.05
CA PRO A 583 -0.87 17.81 15.42
C PRO A 583 -0.41 16.68 16.35
N ALA A 584 0.52 16.94 17.26
CA ALA A 584 1.03 15.93 18.20
C ALA A 584 -0.07 15.26 19.06
N PHE A 585 -1.19 15.94 19.27
CA PHE A 585 -2.37 15.34 19.92
C PHE A 585 -3.03 14.26 19.06
N GLU A 586 -3.12 14.46 17.73
CA GLU A 586 -3.68 13.48 16.79
C GLU A 586 -2.80 12.22 16.76
N GLU A 587 -1.48 12.36 16.77
CA GLU A 587 -0.54 11.21 16.88
C GLU A 587 -0.72 10.44 18.19
N LYS A 588 -0.86 11.14 19.32
CA LYS A 588 -1.10 10.47 20.62
C LYS A 588 -2.46 9.78 20.69
N LEU A 589 -3.51 10.41 20.16
CA LEU A 589 -4.83 9.78 20.06
C LEU A 589 -4.76 8.54 19.18
N ARG A 590 -4.05 8.63 18.06
CA ARG A 590 -3.82 7.52 17.15
C ARG A 590 -3.15 6.35 17.86
N TYR A 591 -2.10 6.60 18.64
CA TYR A 591 -1.42 5.58 19.45
C TYR A 591 -2.35 4.95 20.49
N PHE A 592 -3.09 5.77 21.25
CA PHE A 592 -4.03 5.27 22.23
C PHE A 592 -5.08 4.32 21.61
N LEU A 593 -5.57 4.66 20.42
CA LEU A 593 -6.54 3.84 19.69
C LEU A 593 -5.94 2.56 19.11
N GLU A 594 -4.68 2.59 18.67
CA GLU A 594 -3.95 1.40 18.22
C GLU A 594 -3.72 0.40 19.37
N GLU A 595 -3.39 0.87 20.57
CA GLU A 595 -3.18 0.00 21.73
C GLU A 595 -4.50 -0.53 22.34
N THR A 596 -5.58 0.26 22.27
CA THR A 596 -6.84 -0.08 22.96
C THR A 596 -7.81 -0.89 22.09
N MET A 597 -7.78 -0.70 20.77
CA MET A 597 -8.77 -1.28 19.85
C MET A 597 -8.13 -2.24 18.86
N TYR A 598 -8.88 -3.26 18.43
CA TYR A 598 -8.40 -4.23 17.43
C TYR A 598 -8.10 -3.55 16.08
N ALA A 599 -8.94 -2.63 15.63
CA ALA A 599 -8.68 -1.88 14.40
C ALA A 599 -9.02 -0.40 14.58
N ARG A 600 -8.00 0.46 14.54
CA ARG A 600 -8.19 1.91 14.70
C ARG A 600 -9.22 2.43 13.69
N PRO A 601 -10.34 3.04 14.15
CA PRO A 601 -11.34 3.63 13.27
C PRO A 601 -10.82 4.91 12.60
N ARG A 602 -11.43 5.29 11.47
CA ARG A 602 -11.06 6.54 10.81
C ARG A 602 -11.52 7.72 11.65
N GLU A 603 -10.62 8.66 11.90
CA GLU A 603 -10.86 9.88 12.70
C GLU A 603 -12.12 10.64 12.27
N LYS A 604 -12.37 10.71 10.96
CA LYS A 604 -13.52 11.42 10.38
C LYS A 604 -14.87 10.80 10.78
N GLU A 605 -14.89 9.50 11.07
CA GLU A 605 -16.10 8.79 11.49
C GLU A 605 -16.53 9.23 12.88
N PHE A 606 -15.64 9.07 13.87
CA PHE A 606 -15.99 9.27 15.27
C PHE A 606 -15.82 10.71 15.75
N LEU A 607 -14.96 11.54 15.14
CA LEU A 607 -14.79 12.95 15.53
C LEU A 607 -15.82 13.88 14.89
N ILE A 608 -16.33 13.55 13.70
CA ILE A 608 -17.19 14.45 12.92
C ILE A 608 -18.51 13.78 12.58
N GLY A 609 -18.48 12.68 11.84
CA GLY A 609 -19.68 12.07 11.29
C GLY A 609 -20.67 11.60 12.33
N HIS A 610 -20.23 10.75 13.27
CA HIS A 610 -21.09 10.20 14.32
C HIS A 610 -21.57 11.29 15.30
N PRO A 611 -20.73 12.23 15.78
CA PRO A 611 -21.21 13.39 16.52
C PRO A 611 -22.25 14.21 15.77
N ALA A 612 -22.04 14.52 14.50
CA ALA A 612 -23.01 15.24 13.67
C ALA A 612 -24.33 14.45 13.52
N PHE A 613 -24.27 13.11 13.44
CA PHE A 613 -25.47 12.26 13.42
C PHE A 613 -26.31 12.44 14.69
N TYR A 614 -25.66 12.47 15.86
CA TYR A 614 -26.34 12.73 17.13
C TYR A 614 -26.88 14.16 17.24
N LEU A 615 -26.11 15.15 16.79
CA LEU A 615 -26.54 16.55 16.75
C LEU A 615 -27.72 16.76 15.78
N THR A 616 -27.81 15.99 14.69
CA THR A 616 -28.96 16.01 13.79
C THR A 616 -30.25 15.61 14.52
N ALA A 617 -30.20 14.53 15.30
CA ALA A 617 -31.33 14.09 16.11
C ALA A 617 -31.69 15.11 17.21
N TRP A 618 -30.68 15.76 17.80
CA TRP A 618 -30.87 16.85 18.76
C TRP A 618 -31.53 18.09 18.15
N CYS A 619 -31.16 18.48 16.92
CA CYS A 619 -31.83 19.56 16.18
C CYS A 619 -33.32 19.31 16.00
N VAL A 620 -33.70 18.06 15.73
CA VAL A 620 -35.10 17.65 15.58
C VAL A 620 -35.85 17.78 16.90
N LEU A 621 -35.23 17.38 18.03
CA LEU A 621 -35.81 17.53 19.36
C LEU A 621 -36.03 19.01 19.71
N ARG A 622 -35.04 19.86 19.45
CA ARG A 622 -35.06 21.29 19.77
C ARG A 622 -35.80 22.15 18.74
N LYS A 623 -36.37 21.53 17.70
CA LYS A 623 -37.07 22.21 16.59
C LYS A 623 -36.23 23.36 16.00
N LEU A 624 -34.93 23.10 15.84
CA LEU A 624 -34.00 24.06 15.24
C LEU A 624 -34.33 24.29 13.75
N PRO A 625 -33.92 25.45 13.18
CA PRO A 625 -34.24 25.78 11.80
C PRO A 625 -33.67 24.75 10.81
N THR A 626 -34.34 24.62 9.66
CA THR A 626 -34.04 23.64 8.61
C THR A 626 -32.58 23.67 8.16
N TRP A 627 -31.93 24.84 8.13
CA TRP A 627 -30.52 24.95 7.76
C TRP A 627 -29.59 24.28 8.77
N ALA A 628 -29.89 24.35 10.07
CA ALA A 628 -29.07 23.72 11.12
C ALA A 628 -29.25 22.20 11.12
N TYR A 629 -30.49 21.74 10.96
CA TYR A 629 -30.81 20.32 10.73
C TYR A 629 -30.08 19.79 9.48
N GLY A 630 -30.11 20.54 8.37
CA GLY A 630 -29.44 20.16 7.12
C GLY A 630 -27.92 20.12 7.21
N LEU A 631 -27.31 21.08 7.91
CA LEU A 631 -25.86 21.12 8.12
C LEU A 631 -25.38 19.84 8.84
N PHE A 632 -26.00 19.49 9.96
CA PHE A 632 -25.62 18.29 10.71
C PHE A 632 -25.97 17.00 9.96
N ALA A 633 -27.10 16.96 9.24
CA ALA A 633 -27.47 15.79 8.45
C ALA A 633 -26.45 15.52 7.32
N VAL A 634 -25.95 16.56 6.66
CA VAL A 634 -24.93 16.46 5.62
C VAL A 634 -23.55 16.13 6.21
N ALA A 635 -23.20 16.72 7.35
CA ALA A 635 -21.98 16.38 8.08
C ALA A 635 -22.00 14.93 8.59
N ALA A 636 -23.16 14.41 9.00
CA ALA A 636 -23.33 13.02 9.41
C ALA A 636 -23.03 12.02 8.28
N THR A 637 -23.28 12.41 7.02
CA THR A 637 -22.90 11.61 5.84
C THR A 637 -21.40 11.40 5.74
N ILE A 638 -20.56 12.33 6.25
CA ILE A 638 -19.10 12.19 6.24
C ILE A 638 -18.68 10.92 6.99
N GLY A 639 -19.33 10.59 8.11
CA GLY A 639 -19.05 9.36 8.85
C GLY A 639 -19.41 8.12 8.05
N GLN A 640 -20.59 8.10 7.44
CA GLN A 640 -21.03 6.96 6.62
C GLN A 640 -20.17 6.78 5.36
N ALA A 641 -19.74 7.87 4.73
CA ALA A 641 -18.84 7.84 3.57
C ALA A 641 -17.42 7.39 3.96
N SER A 642 -16.89 7.87 5.09
CA SER A 642 -15.58 7.45 5.60
C SER A 642 -15.56 5.98 5.99
N LEU A 643 -16.64 5.47 6.57
CA LEU A 643 -16.79 4.05 6.90
C LEU A 643 -16.70 3.18 5.65
N VAL A 644 -17.40 3.54 4.57
CA VAL A 644 -17.29 2.81 3.30
C VAL A 644 -15.90 2.98 2.68
N GLN A 645 -15.29 4.16 2.82
CA GLN A 645 -13.93 4.42 2.33
C GLN A 645 -12.88 3.52 2.98
N THR A 646 -13.09 3.05 4.21
CA THR A 646 -12.21 2.04 4.84
C THR A 646 -12.01 0.82 3.94
N PHE A 647 -13.07 0.37 3.26
CA PHE A 647 -13.03 -0.78 2.38
C PHE A 647 -12.36 -0.48 1.05
N CYS A 648 -12.12 0.79 0.68
CA CYS A 648 -11.44 1.15 -0.58
C CYS A 648 -9.95 0.78 -0.61
N HIS A 649 -9.34 0.48 0.53
CA HIS A 649 -7.95 0.08 0.64
C HIS A 649 -7.85 -1.45 0.60
N MET A 650 -7.76 -2.01 -0.61
CA MET A 650 -7.86 -3.46 -0.84
C MET A 650 -6.76 -4.27 -0.16
N ARG A 651 -5.60 -3.67 0.11
CA ARG A 651 -4.51 -4.29 0.87
C ARG A 651 -4.87 -4.64 2.30
N THR A 652 -5.87 -3.98 2.89
CA THR A 652 -6.28 -4.28 4.26
C THR A 652 -7.18 -5.51 4.27
N PRO A 653 -6.93 -6.49 5.17
CA PRO A 653 -7.80 -7.66 5.31
C PRO A 653 -9.27 -7.27 5.47
N ILE A 654 -10.15 -8.03 4.80
CA ILE A 654 -11.58 -7.67 4.74
C ILE A 654 -12.23 -7.72 6.11
N PHE A 655 -11.83 -8.69 6.95
CA PHE A 655 -12.32 -8.83 8.32
C PHE A 655 -11.93 -7.64 9.19
N MET A 656 -10.68 -7.19 9.10
CA MET A 656 -10.20 -5.99 9.81
C MET A 656 -11.00 -4.74 9.40
N SER A 657 -11.41 -4.63 8.13
CA SER A 657 -12.26 -3.53 7.67
C SER A 657 -13.65 -3.53 8.31
N TYR A 658 -14.26 -4.70 8.55
CA TYR A 658 -15.52 -4.80 9.30
C TYR A 658 -15.35 -4.47 10.77
N VAL A 659 -14.28 -4.96 11.43
CA VAL A 659 -14.00 -4.63 12.84
C VAL A 659 -13.79 -3.12 13.01
N ARG A 660 -13.02 -2.50 12.10
CA ARG A 660 -12.80 -1.04 12.09
C ARG A 660 -14.12 -0.25 12.04
N ALA A 661 -15.12 -0.74 11.30
CA ALA A 661 -16.43 -0.11 11.23
C ALA A 661 -17.23 -0.25 12.55
N LEU A 662 -17.08 -1.37 13.26
CA LEU A 662 -17.69 -1.58 14.58
C LEU A 662 -17.01 -0.73 15.65
N ASP A 663 -15.69 -0.64 15.63
CA ASP A 663 -14.88 0.21 16.51
C ASP A 663 -15.24 1.70 16.32
N GLY A 664 -15.41 2.12 15.06
CA GLY A 664 -15.86 3.46 14.71
C GLY A 664 -17.27 3.77 15.20
N TYR A 665 -18.18 2.79 15.15
CA TYR A 665 -19.50 2.89 15.75
C TYR A 665 -19.43 3.04 17.28
N ALA A 666 -18.65 2.19 17.97
CA ALA A 666 -18.52 2.22 19.43
C ALA A 666 -17.99 3.57 19.94
N LEU A 667 -16.86 4.06 19.40
CA LEU A 667 -16.35 5.40 19.74
C LEU A 667 -17.31 6.52 19.33
N GLY A 668 -17.98 6.36 18.18
CA GLY A 668 -18.97 7.31 17.69
C GLY A 668 -20.17 7.47 18.62
N VAL A 669 -20.58 6.41 19.32
CA VAL A 669 -21.64 6.49 20.34
C VAL A 669 -21.16 7.35 21.52
N ILE A 670 -19.96 7.11 22.03
CA ILE A 670 -19.40 7.84 23.18
C ILE A 670 -19.31 9.34 22.85
N LEU A 671 -18.68 9.68 21.72
CA LEU A 671 -18.48 11.08 21.32
C LEU A 671 -19.77 11.74 20.84
N GLY A 672 -20.69 10.98 20.25
CA GLY A 672 -22.00 11.47 19.88
C GLY A 672 -22.86 11.87 21.08
N VAL A 673 -22.84 11.05 22.14
CA VAL A 673 -23.50 11.39 23.41
C VAL A 673 -22.84 12.63 24.03
N LEU A 674 -21.51 12.68 24.08
CA LEU A 674 -20.77 13.83 24.62
C LEU A 674 -21.11 15.12 23.85
N ALA A 675 -21.16 15.07 22.51
CA ALA A 675 -21.51 16.21 21.68
C ALA A 675 -22.91 16.73 22.01
N VAL A 676 -23.91 15.85 22.18
CA VAL A 676 -25.27 16.27 22.58
C VAL A 676 -25.26 16.90 23.96
N VAL A 677 -24.53 16.36 24.93
CA VAL A 677 -24.44 16.92 26.29
C VAL A 677 -23.84 18.33 26.26
N VAL A 678 -22.75 18.52 25.52
CA VAL A 678 -22.08 19.83 25.40
C VAL A 678 -23.00 20.85 24.71
N PHE A 679 -23.58 20.51 23.56
CA PHE A 679 -24.46 21.41 22.81
C PHE A 679 -25.74 21.74 23.57
N GLU A 680 -26.29 20.78 24.31
CA GLU A 680 -27.43 21.00 25.19
C GLU A 680 -27.08 21.97 26.32
N GLY A 681 -25.89 21.83 26.93
CA GLY A 681 -25.39 22.77 27.94
C GLY A 681 -25.24 24.19 27.40
N LEU A 682 -24.61 24.33 26.24
CA LEU A 682 -24.45 25.61 25.55
C LEU A 682 -25.80 26.25 25.18
N TYR A 683 -26.75 25.44 24.69
CA TYR A 683 -28.09 25.91 24.33
C TYR A 683 -28.85 26.46 25.55
N ARG A 684 -28.77 25.77 26.70
CA ARG A 684 -29.37 26.25 27.95
C ARG A 684 -28.70 27.53 28.46
N ALA A 685 -27.38 27.60 28.41
CA ALA A 685 -26.62 28.79 28.81
C ALA A 685 -26.98 30.01 27.96
N TYR A 686 -27.07 29.85 26.64
CA TYR A 686 -27.47 30.91 25.72
C TYR A 686 -28.94 31.35 25.93
N GLY A 687 -29.86 30.40 26.15
CA GLY A 687 -31.24 30.70 26.48
C GLY A 687 -31.40 31.46 27.80
N GLY A 688 -30.59 31.13 28.81
CA GLY A 688 -30.51 31.86 30.08
C GLY A 688 -29.95 33.27 29.92
N TYR A 689 -28.89 33.45 29.13
CA TYR A 689 -28.31 34.75 28.81
C TYR A 689 -29.29 35.68 28.08
N LYS A 690 -30.04 35.15 27.09
CA LYS A 690 -31.03 35.92 26.34
C LYS A 690 -32.19 36.39 27.23
N LYS A 691 -32.74 35.50 28.07
CA LYS A 691 -33.75 35.87 29.08
C LYS A 691 -33.24 36.90 30.09
N GLY A 692 -31.97 36.80 30.50
CA GLY A 692 -31.35 37.77 31.42
C GLY A 692 -31.08 39.14 30.79
N ARG A 693 -30.87 39.20 29.47
CA ARG A 693 -30.73 40.46 28.71
C ARG A 693 -32.09 41.11 28.45
N ASP A 694 -33.09 40.32 28.06
CA ASP A 694 -34.47 40.80 27.80
C ASP A 694 -35.21 41.21 29.10
N ALA A 695 -34.74 40.77 30.27
CA ALA A 695 -35.27 41.21 31.58
C ALA A 695 -34.56 42.45 32.16
N ARG A 696 -33.47 42.92 31.51
CA ARG A 696 -32.68 44.11 31.92
C ARG A 696 -32.80 45.29 30.96
N GLY A 697 -33.42 45.10 29.80
CA GLY A 697 -33.84 46.16 28.89
C GLY A 697 -35.35 46.32 28.99
#